data_AF-A0A8S0W5N2-F1
#
_entry.id   AF-A0A8S0W5N2-F1
#
_cell.length_a   1.000
_cell.length_b   1.000
_cell.length_c   1.000
_cell.angle_alpha   90.00
_cell.angle_beta   90.00
_cell.angle_gamma   90.00
#
_symmetry.space_group_name_H-M   'P 1'
#
loop_
_entity.id
_entity.type
_entity.pdbx_description
1 polymer ?
#
loop_
_entity_poly.entity_id
_entity_poly.type
_entity_poly.pdbx_seq_one_letter_code
_entity_poly.pdbx_strand_id
1 'polypeptide(L)'
;MAPLHKSSNKRPAPSQAGSKSKKPHIETSTTDKKRSRPVTQPVAVQETGSDSEEDFENADSGGEDDDVALAREQDENSMQVDIKPKDPNAARESHKAQKALFDQRRAAKPNSSLLVEAKKVWSLARQKNLKPAERQKHLRSLMDVIRGKVKDIVFKHDASRIVQTAVKHGGQKERDEIAVELKGKYRELAQNKYSRFLATKLIRFCPAHRASILLEFQSQVIRMLLHKEASSVLADAFELYANAYERTILLREFYGKEASLFSVTHGSEEDKTRAKKGLNGVLEGADSERRRRILAALKDILMNIFNNSDKGAVTHVIVHRALWEYLSAINESPDEAEREKLRREIFDSCQELLAEMVHTRDGSRIVREFLAQGTAKDRKQILKVLKPHIERMCLDDEAQLVLFTALDVTDDTKLLAKGLVSAITVSAPKLYNSTQGRRSLLYLVVPRTRRHFTPAQIASLAETDAARSRTSKKSAESREEEVRRAASEDLLRWITESGENLVREPSGSLVVGEVMLHAEGDKADAIQALLKALASPSTTDPHPIDLPPTSRLYKTLLQGGHYNHSTVSVERVPTSLWDSTVFAQEFVKTVGRDQTVGMCRGEGNGAFVVAELCDALLRGEAKEVRKEVKNWFGKDVVKEIEGSEAKGKKVLLEKLSLL
;
A
#
# COMPACT_ATOMS: atom_id res chain seq x y z
N MET A 1 20.80 -37.58 -41.87
CA MET A 1 20.24 -38.93 -41.60
C MET A 1 20.39 -39.25 -40.12
N ALA A 2 19.37 -39.91 -39.56
CA ALA A 2 19.24 -40.49 -38.22
C ALA A 2 19.08 -39.56 -36.99
N PRO A 3 17.95 -39.68 -36.24
CA PRO A 3 17.72 -39.05 -34.94
C PRO A 3 18.12 -39.99 -33.78
N LEU A 4 18.35 -39.44 -32.58
CA LEU A 4 18.56 -40.23 -31.35
C LEU A 4 17.64 -39.74 -30.23
N HIS A 5 16.60 -40.52 -29.96
CA HIS A 5 15.84 -40.55 -28.71
C HIS A 5 16.73 -41.06 -27.56
N LYS A 6 16.66 -40.44 -26.38
CA LYS A 6 16.92 -41.15 -25.11
C LYS A 6 15.94 -40.72 -24.01
N SER A 7 15.36 -41.74 -23.41
CA SER A 7 14.30 -41.79 -22.41
C SER A 7 14.78 -41.44 -20.99
N SER A 8 13.87 -40.87 -20.21
CA SER A 8 14.00 -40.58 -18.78
C SER A 8 14.02 -41.84 -17.92
N ASN A 9 15.08 -42.04 -17.14
CA ASN A 9 15.12 -43.01 -16.03
C ASN A 9 14.93 -42.29 -14.69
N LYS A 10 13.77 -42.50 -14.07
CA LYS A 10 13.53 -42.23 -12.63
C LYS A 10 13.95 -43.47 -11.83
N ARG A 11 14.63 -43.25 -10.69
CA ARG A 11 14.72 -44.21 -9.58
C ARG A 11 14.57 -43.48 -8.23
N PRO A 12 14.15 -44.20 -7.16
CA PRO A 12 13.17 -43.72 -6.18
C PRO A 12 13.77 -43.34 -4.81
N ALA A 13 13.00 -42.60 -4.01
CA ALA A 13 13.34 -42.24 -2.63
C ALA A 13 12.88 -43.31 -1.61
N PRO A 14 13.61 -43.56 -0.52
CA PRO A 14 13.24 -44.53 0.50
C PRO A 14 12.22 -43.97 1.50
N SER A 15 11.31 -44.84 1.94
CA SER A 15 10.30 -44.59 2.96
C SER A 15 10.85 -44.81 4.37
N GLN A 16 10.57 -43.89 5.30
CA GLN A 16 10.39 -44.25 6.72
C GLN A 16 9.18 -43.51 7.30
N ALA A 17 8.45 -44.26 8.12
CA ALA A 17 7.15 -43.96 8.68
C ALA A 17 7.24 -43.10 9.95
N GLY A 18 6.30 -42.18 10.10
CA GLY A 18 6.06 -41.40 11.32
C GLY A 18 4.68 -40.75 11.25
N SER A 19 3.88 -40.92 12.29
CA SER A 19 2.46 -40.57 12.37
C SER A 19 2.15 -39.13 11.95
N LYS A 20 1.25 -38.95 10.97
CA LYS A 20 0.68 -37.64 10.64
C LYS A 20 -0.27 -37.20 11.77
N SER A 21 0.22 -36.35 12.67
CA SER A 21 -0.66 -35.48 13.44
C SER A 21 -1.41 -34.58 12.47
N LYS A 22 -2.75 -34.63 12.52
CA LYS A 22 -3.62 -33.73 11.76
C LYS A 22 -3.30 -32.30 12.21
N LYS A 23 -2.66 -31.51 11.34
CA LYS A 23 -2.64 -30.05 11.51
C LYS A 23 -4.10 -29.57 11.46
N PRO A 24 -4.57 -28.77 12.43
CA PRO A 24 -5.91 -28.23 12.38
C PRO A 24 -6.03 -27.34 11.15
N HIS A 25 -7.09 -27.57 10.38
CA HIS A 25 -7.53 -26.67 9.33
C HIS A 25 -7.93 -25.36 10.01
N ILE A 26 -7.00 -24.40 10.03
CA ILE A 26 -7.32 -23.02 10.34
C ILE A 26 -8.18 -22.55 9.16
N GLU A 27 -9.49 -22.46 9.38
CA GLU A 27 -10.40 -21.74 8.50
C GLU A 27 -9.79 -20.35 8.27
N THR A 28 -9.34 -20.09 7.06
CA THR A 28 -9.01 -18.74 6.62
C THR A 28 -10.27 -17.91 6.73
N SER A 29 -10.37 -17.11 7.79
CA SER A 29 -11.30 -15.99 7.84
C SER A 29 -11.04 -15.16 6.58
N THR A 30 -12.10 -14.91 5.81
CA THR A 30 -12.02 -14.04 4.64
C THR A 30 -11.62 -12.65 5.13
N THR A 31 -10.35 -12.29 4.97
CA THR A 31 -9.89 -10.92 5.22
C THR A 31 -10.65 -9.99 4.29
N ASP A 32 -11.51 -9.14 4.86
CA ASP A 32 -12.29 -8.17 4.11
C ASP A 32 -11.35 -7.25 3.33
N LYS A 33 -11.48 -7.24 2.00
CA LYS A 33 -10.68 -6.37 1.12
C LYS A 33 -11.00 -4.91 1.46
N LYS A 34 -10.00 -4.17 1.95
CA LYS A 34 -10.09 -2.72 2.17
C LYS A 34 -9.59 -1.98 0.93
N ARG A 35 -10.21 -0.83 0.65
CA ARG A 35 -9.81 0.06 -0.43
C ARG A 35 -8.49 0.76 -0.09
N SER A 36 -7.64 0.95 -1.11
CA SER A 36 -6.43 1.76 -1.00
C SER A 36 -6.79 3.21 -0.63
N ARG A 37 -6.01 3.86 0.23
CA ARG A 37 -6.30 5.22 0.73
C ARG A 37 -5.28 6.22 0.19
N PRO A 38 -5.70 7.45 -0.17
CA PRO A 38 -4.79 8.46 -0.65
C PRO A 38 -3.81 8.90 0.44
N VAL A 39 -2.56 9.15 0.04
CA VAL A 39 -1.47 9.59 0.92
C VAL A 39 -1.68 11.01 1.47
N THR A 40 -2.76 11.68 1.10
CA THR A 40 -3.16 13.01 1.59
C THR A 40 -4.02 12.89 2.85
N GLN A 41 -4.75 11.78 3.02
CA GLN A 41 -5.56 11.51 4.21
C GLN A 41 -4.72 11.02 5.41
N PRO A 42 -4.97 11.52 6.62
CA PRO A 42 -4.21 11.12 7.81
C PRO A 42 -4.35 9.61 8.07
N VAL A 43 -3.24 9.00 8.51
CA VAL A 43 -3.22 7.59 8.92
C VAL A 43 -4.01 7.49 10.22
N ALA A 44 -5.19 6.86 10.20
CA ALA A 44 -5.81 6.38 11.42
C ALA A 44 -4.85 5.34 12.02
N VAL A 45 -4.44 5.55 13.28
CA VAL A 45 -3.51 4.67 14.00
C VAL A 45 -3.96 3.23 13.82
N GLN A 46 -3.09 2.39 13.25
CA GLN A 46 -3.31 0.95 13.20
C GLN A 46 -3.14 0.42 14.63
N GLU A 47 -4.21 0.42 15.41
CA GLU A 47 -4.31 -0.50 16.53
C GLU A 47 -4.36 -1.91 15.97
N THR A 48 -3.34 -2.70 16.31
CA THR A 48 -3.32 -4.14 16.10
C THR A 48 -4.56 -4.74 16.75
N GLY A 49 -5.53 -5.16 15.93
CA GLY A 49 -6.71 -5.88 16.38
C GLY A 49 -7.90 -5.03 16.80
N SER A 50 -8.25 -3.98 16.06
CA SER A 50 -9.62 -3.47 16.06
C SER A 50 -10.19 -3.51 14.64
N ASP A 51 -11.32 -4.22 14.56
CA ASP A 51 -12.09 -4.49 13.38
C ASP A 51 -12.57 -3.16 12.79
N SER A 52 -12.33 -2.88 11.51
CA SER A 52 -12.91 -1.68 10.88
C SER A 52 -14.42 -1.79 10.65
N GLU A 53 -15.05 -2.89 11.10
CA GLU A 53 -16.49 -2.90 11.38
C GLU A 53 -16.84 -1.99 12.60
N GLU A 54 -15.92 -1.75 13.54
CA GLU A 54 -16.16 -0.91 14.73
C GLU A 54 -16.20 0.59 14.41
N ASP A 55 -15.45 1.08 13.42
CA ASP A 55 -15.51 2.50 13.03
C ASP A 55 -16.80 2.84 12.23
N PHE A 56 -17.39 1.83 11.59
CA PHE A 56 -18.73 1.91 10.98
C PHE A 56 -19.88 1.68 11.98
N GLU A 57 -19.59 1.08 13.15
CA GLU A 57 -20.56 0.91 14.25
C GLU A 57 -20.49 2.05 15.29
N ASN A 58 -19.33 2.69 15.51
CA ASN A 58 -19.13 3.72 16.56
C ASN A 58 -19.38 5.15 16.09
N ALA A 59 -19.17 5.49 14.81
CA ALA A 59 -19.55 6.82 14.30
C ALA A 59 -21.08 7.02 14.18
N ASP A 60 -21.87 5.98 14.46
CA ASP A 60 -23.32 5.95 14.24
C ASP A 60 -24.05 5.22 15.39
N SER A 61 -23.45 5.22 16.59
CA SER A 61 -24.05 4.73 17.85
C SER A 61 -24.89 5.81 18.56
N GLY A 62 -25.44 6.77 17.82
CA GLY A 62 -26.47 7.70 18.29
C GLY A 62 -27.84 7.03 18.34
N GLY A 63 -28.05 6.17 19.34
CA GLY A 63 -29.36 5.59 19.62
C GLY A 63 -30.28 6.62 20.28
N GLU A 64 -31.46 6.81 19.68
CA GLU A 64 -32.64 7.55 20.16
C GLU A 64 -32.54 9.09 20.28
N ASP A 65 -31.40 9.69 20.61
CA ASP A 65 -31.32 11.16 20.83
C ASP A 65 -31.16 12.00 19.54
N ASP A 66 -30.57 11.46 18.48
CA ASP A 66 -30.29 12.19 17.23
C ASP A 66 -31.54 12.42 16.36
N ASP A 67 -32.55 11.54 16.48
CA ASP A 67 -33.87 11.68 15.87
C ASP A 67 -34.65 12.88 16.44
N VAL A 68 -34.33 13.29 17.68
CA VAL A 68 -34.95 14.44 18.37
C VAL A 68 -34.21 15.74 18.03
N ALA A 69 -32.89 15.67 17.79
CA ALA A 69 -32.07 16.82 17.42
C ALA A 69 -32.31 17.29 15.98
N LEU A 70 -32.38 16.37 15.00
CA LEU A 70 -32.59 16.74 13.58
C LEU A 70 -34.04 17.14 13.25
N ALA A 71 -35.00 16.78 14.10
CA ALA A 71 -36.37 17.28 13.99
C ALA A 71 -36.52 18.73 14.51
N ARG A 72 -35.58 19.22 15.34
CA ARG A 72 -35.56 20.61 15.80
C ARG A 72 -35.04 21.57 14.71
N GLU A 73 -34.09 21.13 13.88
CA GLU A 73 -33.51 21.98 12.80
C GLU A 73 -34.47 22.23 11.62
N GLN A 74 -35.47 21.37 11.39
CA GLN A 74 -36.48 21.59 10.34
C GLN A 74 -37.62 22.54 10.74
N ASP A 75 -37.71 22.95 12.01
CA ASP A 75 -38.80 23.79 12.54
C ASP A 75 -38.33 25.22 12.92
N GLU A 76 -37.07 25.59 12.65
CA GLU A 76 -36.51 26.93 12.92
C GLU A 76 -36.97 28.02 11.92
N ASN A 77 -38.20 27.95 11.42
CA ASN A 77 -38.81 29.08 10.71
C ASN A 77 -40.11 29.59 11.36
N SER A 78 -40.30 29.34 12.65
CA SER A 78 -41.35 30.00 13.44
C SER A 78 -40.76 30.84 14.58
N MET A 79 -41.21 32.10 14.65
CA MET A 79 -40.85 33.17 15.58
C MET A 79 -40.43 32.73 16.99
N GLN A 80 -39.27 33.23 17.43
CA GLN A 80 -38.86 33.24 18.83
C GLN A 80 -39.86 34.04 19.67
N VAL A 81 -40.50 33.37 20.62
CA VAL A 81 -41.09 34.02 21.80
C VAL A 81 -40.45 33.38 23.03
N ASP A 82 -39.61 34.17 23.69
CA ASP A 82 -38.90 33.81 24.92
C ASP A 82 -39.90 33.71 26.09
N ILE A 83 -40.26 32.49 26.50
CA ILE A 83 -40.94 32.25 27.79
C ILE A 83 -40.17 31.15 28.54
N LYS A 84 -39.43 31.57 29.58
CA LYS A 84 -38.78 30.65 30.52
C LYS A 84 -39.84 29.84 31.29
N PRO A 85 -39.82 28.49 31.29
CA PRO A 85 -40.75 27.72 32.11
C PRO A 85 -40.26 27.66 33.57
N LYS A 86 -41.03 28.26 34.47
CA LYS A 86 -41.05 27.95 35.91
C LYS A 86 -41.88 26.68 36.11
N ASP A 87 -41.29 25.49 35.93
CA ASP A 87 -41.60 24.25 36.68
C ASP A 87 -41.04 22.98 35.97
N PRO A 88 -40.35 22.08 36.70
CA PRO A 88 -39.77 20.86 36.12
C PRO A 88 -40.81 19.82 35.65
N ASN A 89 -42.04 19.87 36.17
CA ASN A 89 -43.13 18.96 35.75
C ASN A 89 -43.77 19.38 34.41
N ALA A 90 -43.87 20.69 34.13
CA ALA A 90 -44.40 21.20 32.86
C ALA A 90 -43.48 20.85 31.67
N ALA A 91 -42.16 20.80 31.89
CA ALA A 91 -41.20 20.33 30.89
C ALA A 91 -41.39 18.84 30.58
N ARG A 92 -41.65 18.00 31.58
CA ARG A 92 -41.86 16.55 31.42
C ARG A 92 -43.18 16.23 30.71
N GLU A 93 -44.24 17.01 31.00
CA GLU A 93 -45.52 16.90 30.29
C GLU A 93 -45.43 17.44 28.86
N SER A 94 -44.70 18.53 28.61
CA SER A 94 -44.41 19.03 27.26
C SER A 94 -43.60 18.03 26.43
N HIS A 95 -42.57 17.39 27.00
CA HIS A 95 -41.84 16.31 26.33
C HIS A 95 -42.72 15.08 26.05
N LYS A 96 -43.62 14.73 26.98
CA LYS A 96 -44.57 13.62 26.78
C LYS A 96 -45.62 13.95 25.71
N ALA A 97 -46.09 15.19 25.66
CA ALA A 97 -47.00 15.68 24.64
C ALA A 97 -46.33 15.76 23.27
N GLN A 98 -45.09 16.28 23.17
CA GLN A 98 -44.28 16.28 21.96
C GLN A 98 -43.99 14.86 21.46
N LYS A 99 -43.67 13.93 22.37
CA LYS A 99 -43.48 12.51 22.05
C LYS A 99 -44.77 11.86 21.54
N ALA A 100 -45.92 12.14 22.16
CA ALA A 100 -47.22 11.64 21.70
C ALA A 100 -47.62 12.22 20.33
N LEU A 101 -47.35 13.51 20.09
CA LEU A 101 -47.61 14.18 18.80
C LEU A 101 -46.68 13.63 17.70
N PHE A 102 -45.43 13.34 18.05
CA PHE A 102 -44.46 12.69 17.15
C PHE A 102 -44.85 11.25 16.84
N ASP A 103 -45.31 10.50 17.83
CA ASP A 103 -45.82 9.13 17.65
C ASP A 103 -47.09 9.13 16.80
N GLN A 104 -47.96 10.13 16.95
CA GLN A 104 -49.14 10.32 16.09
C GLN A 104 -48.74 10.68 14.65
N ARG A 105 -47.73 11.55 14.46
CA ARG A 105 -47.15 11.85 13.14
C ARG A 105 -46.41 10.64 12.53
N ARG A 106 -45.81 9.77 13.34
CA ARG A 106 -45.20 8.49 12.90
C ARG A 106 -46.27 7.48 12.50
N ALA A 107 -47.35 7.38 13.25
CA ALA A 107 -48.48 6.49 12.97
C ALA A 107 -49.24 6.89 11.68
N ALA A 108 -49.34 8.20 11.40
CA ALA A 108 -50.00 8.73 10.21
C ALA A 108 -49.21 8.56 8.90
N LYS A 109 -47.93 8.13 8.95
CA LYS A 109 -47.12 7.90 7.75
C LYS A 109 -47.50 6.57 7.07
N PRO A 110 -47.51 6.51 5.73
CA PRO A 110 -47.73 5.26 5.01
C PRO A 110 -46.66 4.22 5.40
N ASN A 111 -47.08 2.97 5.61
CA ASN A 111 -46.27 1.83 6.05
C ASN A 111 -45.68 1.93 7.48
N SER A 112 -46.25 2.75 8.36
CA SER A 112 -45.81 2.90 9.77
C SER A 112 -45.95 1.61 10.59
N SER A 113 -47.09 0.92 10.48
CA SER A 113 -47.36 -0.35 11.16
C SER A 113 -46.37 -1.45 10.78
N LEU A 114 -46.07 -1.57 9.48
CA LEU A 114 -45.08 -2.51 8.96
C LEU A 114 -43.68 -2.23 9.51
N LEU A 115 -43.29 -0.95 9.64
CA LEU A 115 -41.98 -0.62 10.19
C LEU A 115 -41.87 -0.94 11.67
N VAL A 116 -42.95 -0.79 12.44
CA VAL A 116 -42.98 -1.19 13.85
C VAL A 116 -42.81 -2.70 13.98
N GLU A 117 -43.50 -3.48 13.15
CA GLU A 117 -43.36 -4.94 13.12
C GLU A 117 -41.97 -5.38 12.66
N ALA A 118 -41.47 -4.82 11.55
CA ALA A 118 -40.14 -5.11 11.04
C ALA A 118 -39.04 -4.74 12.05
N LYS A 119 -39.18 -3.64 12.80
CA LYS A 119 -38.24 -3.26 13.87
C LYS A 119 -38.21 -4.28 15.01
N LYS A 120 -39.37 -4.80 15.43
CA LYS A 120 -39.46 -5.82 16.49
C LYS A 120 -38.73 -7.10 16.09
N VAL A 121 -38.86 -7.52 14.83
CA VAL A 121 -38.16 -8.72 14.34
C VAL A 121 -36.67 -8.42 14.08
N TRP A 122 -36.34 -7.23 13.60
CA TRP A 122 -34.97 -6.79 13.35
C TRP A 122 -34.13 -6.70 14.63
N SER A 123 -34.71 -6.25 15.75
CA SER A 123 -33.99 -6.19 17.04
C SER A 123 -33.54 -7.57 17.52
N LEU A 124 -34.31 -8.62 17.19
CA LEU A 124 -33.93 -10.01 17.43
C LEU A 124 -32.85 -10.47 16.43
N ALA A 125 -32.97 -10.12 15.14
CA ALA A 125 -32.03 -10.54 14.11
C ALA A 125 -30.63 -9.87 14.20
N ARG A 126 -30.54 -8.66 14.77
CA ARG A 126 -29.31 -7.87 14.86
C ARG A 126 -28.38 -8.27 16.01
N GLN A 127 -28.86 -9.00 17.03
CA GLN A 127 -28.06 -9.25 18.24
C GLN A 127 -26.72 -9.93 17.89
N LYS A 128 -25.62 -9.46 18.51
CA LYS A 128 -24.26 -9.92 18.19
C LYS A 128 -24.07 -11.41 18.56
N ASN A 129 -24.60 -11.84 19.69
CA ASN A 129 -24.40 -13.19 20.26
C ASN A 129 -25.52 -14.19 19.91
N LEU A 130 -25.75 -14.42 18.62
CA LEU A 130 -26.80 -15.36 18.14
C LEU A 130 -26.20 -16.51 17.34
N LYS A 131 -26.69 -17.73 17.60
CA LYS A 131 -26.34 -18.91 16.79
C LYS A 131 -26.80 -18.70 15.34
N PRO A 132 -26.02 -19.13 14.32
CA PRO A 132 -26.37 -18.91 12.91
C PRO A 132 -27.77 -19.42 12.53
N ALA A 133 -28.19 -20.57 13.05
CA ALA A 133 -29.50 -21.15 12.76
C ALA A 133 -30.68 -20.32 13.30
N GLU A 134 -30.53 -19.76 14.51
CA GLU A 134 -31.54 -18.89 15.14
C GLU A 134 -31.63 -17.55 14.41
N ARG A 135 -30.47 -16.98 14.03
CA ARG A 135 -30.41 -15.77 13.21
C ARG A 135 -31.14 -15.96 11.88
N GLN A 136 -30.97 -17.10 11.20
CA GLN A 136 -31.69 -17.40 9.95
C GLN A 136 -33.21 -17.48 10.15
N LYS A 137 -33.70 -18.00 11.28
CA LYS A 137 -35.14 -18.04 11.58
C LYS A 137 -35.72 -16.63 11.73
N HIS A 138 -35.03 -15.75 12.45
CA HIS A 138 -35.42 -14.35 12.60
C HIS A 138 -35.35 -13.59 11.27
N LEU A 139 -34.37 -13.90 10.42
CA LEU A 139 -34.24 -13.31 9.08
C LEU A 139 -35.35 -13.74 8.12
N ARG A 140 -35.77 -15.01 8.14
CA ARG A 140 -36.94 -15.46 7.36
C ARG A 140 -38.22 -14.74 7.81
N SER A 141 -38.41 -14.65 9.13
CA SER A 141 -39.54 -13.90 9.70
C SER A 141 -39.49 -12.43 9.30
N LEU A 142 -38.29 -11.84 9.25
CA LEU A 142 -38.10 -10.46 8.81
C LEU A 142 -38.41 -10.30 7.32
N MET A 143 -37.97 -11.24 6.49
CA MET A 143 -38.22 -11.28 5.05
C MET A 143 -39.72 -11.38 4.75
N ASP A 144 -40.46 -12.20 5.48
CA ASP A 144 -41.92 -12.33 5.31
C ASP A 144 -42.66 -11.01 5.61
N VAL A 145 -42.14 -10.19 6.53
CA VAL A 145 -42.73 -8.86 6.85
C VAL A 145 -42.42 -7.81 5.77
N ILE A 146 -41.22 -7.83 5.19
CA ILE A 146 -40.76 -6.78 4.25
C ILE A 146 -40.98 -7.11 2.77
N ARG A 147 -41.23 -8.38 2.42
CA ARG A 147 -41.38 -8.85 1.03
C ARG A 147 -42.44 -8.04 0.27
N GLY A 148 -42.09 -7.59 -0.95
CA GLY A 148 -42.98 -6.84 -1.83
C GLY A 148 -43.18 -5.37 -1.44
N LYS A 149 -42.54 -4.91 -0.36
CA LYS A 149 -42.62 -3.53 0.14
C LYS A 149 -41.24 -2.90 0.40
N VAL A 150 -40.16 -3.61 0.08
CA VAL A 150 -38.77 -3.14 0.20
C VAL A 150 -38.59 -1.84 -0.58
N LYS A 151 -39.11 -1.76 -1.80
CA LYS A 151 -39.01 -0.57 -2.68
C LYS A 151 -39.62 0.71 -2.09
N ASP A 152 -40.57 0.56 -1.18
CA ASP A 152 -41.33 1.67 -0.57
C ASP A 152 -40.76 2.11 0.77
N ILE A 153 -40.05 1.21 1.47
CA ILE A 153 -39.52 1.50 2.81
C ILE A 153 -38.04 1.91 2.78
N VAL A 154 -37.27 1.43 1.80
CA VAL A 154 -35.79 1.49 1.78
C VAL A 154 -35.17 2.89 1.91
N PHE A 155 -35.88 3.95 1.52
CA PHE A 155 -35.38 5.33 1.62
C PHE A 155 -35.54 5.95 3.02
N LYS A 156 -36.28 5.30 3.91
CA LYS A 156 -36.40 5.71 5.31
C LYS A 156 -35.18 5.23 6.08
N HIS A 157 -34.63 6.09 6.94
CA HIS A 157 -33.44 5.82 7.75
C HIS A 157 -33.48 4.45 8.45
N ASP A 158 -34.51 4.24 9.27
CA ASP A 158 -34.66 3.02 10.07
C ASP A 158 -34.86 1.77 9.21
N ALA A 159 -35.61 1.91 8.11
CA ALA A 159 -35.94 0.81 7.22
C ALA A 159 -34.73 0.36 6.39
N SER A 160 -33.88 1.30 5.96
CA SER A 160 -32.64 0.98 5.25
C SER A 160 -31.75 0.05 6.08
N ARG A 161 -31.58 0.33 7.38
CA ARG A 161 -30.78 -0.51 8.30
C ARG A 161 -31.35 -1.93 8.44
N ILE A 162 -32.68 -2.06 8.47
CA ILE A 162 -33.38 -3.34 8.51
C ILE A 162 -33.04 -4.17 7.27
N VAL A 163 -33.20 -3.59 6.08
CA VAL A 163 -32.91 -4.26 4.80
C VAL A 163 -31.42 -4.58 4.66
N GLN A 164 -30.52 -3.70 5.12
CA GLN A 164 -29.08 -3.97 5.13
C GLN A 164 -28.73 -5.20 5.96
N THR A 165 -29.38 -5.37 7.12
CA THR A 165 -29.19 -6.55 7.98
C THR A 165 -29.68 -7.82 7.30
N ALA A 166 -30.83 -7.73 6.63
CA ALA A 166 -31.37 -8.82 5.81
C ALA A 166 -30.41 -9.22 4.69
N VAL A 167 -29.78 -8.27 3.99
CA VAL A 167 -28.78 -8.58 2.96
C VAL A 167 -27.48 -9.12 3.56
N LYS A 168 -26.97 -8.56 4.66
CA LYS A 168 -25.70 -9.00 5.30
C LYS A 168 -25.79 -10.45 5.75
N HIS A 169 -26.85 -10.82 6.45
CA HIS A 169 -26.96 -12.13 7.10
C HIS A 169 -27.94 -13.10 6.43
N GLY A 170 -28.77 -12.66 5.49
CA GLY A 170 -29.72 -13.52 4.77
C GLY A 170 -29.04 -14.52 3.83
N GLY A 171 -29.79 -15.55 3.46
CA GLY A 171 -29.41 -16.51 2.43
C GLY A 171 -29.48 -15.95 1.02
N GLN A 172 -28.92 -16.68 0.05
CA GLN A 172 -28.84 -16.20 -1.34
C GLN A 172 -30.21 -15.93 -1.98
N LYS A 173 -31.20 -16.78 -1.72
CA LYS A 173 -32.57 -16.59 -2.24
C LYS A 173 -33.19 -15.27 -1.80
N GLU A 174 -33.05 -14.95 -0.51
CA GLU A 174 -33.62 -13.74 0.10
C GLU A 174 -32.90 -12.49 -0.44
N ARG A 175 -31.58 -12.57 -0.63
CA ARG A 175 -30.77 -11.51 -1.26
C ARG A 175 -31.18 -11.26 -2.73
N ASP A 176 -31.42 -12.31 -3.48
CA ASP A 176 -31.83 -12.22 -4.88
C ASP A 176 -33.25 -11.65 -4.99
N GLU A 177 -34.18 -12.05 -4.12
CA GLU A 177 -35.52 -11.46 -4.01
C GLU A 177 -35.45 -9.93 -3.76
N ILE A 178 -34.66 -9.51 -2.76
CA ILE A 178 -34.45 -8.08 -2.45
C ILE A 178 -33.85 -7.35 -3.67
N ALA A 179 -32.86 -7.96 -4.33
CA ALA A 179 -32.22 -7.36 -5.49
C ALA A 179 -33.26 -7.15 -6.61
N VAL A 180 -34.03 -8.17 -6.97
CA VAL A 180 -35.05 -8.08 -8.02
C VAL A 180 -36.09 -7.00 -7.71
N GLU A 181 -36.55 -6.91 -6.46
CA GLU A 181 -37.55 -5.91 -6.05
C GLU A 181 -37.02 -4.47 -6.15
N LEU A 182 -35.74 -4.26 -5.87
CA LEU A 182 -35.07 -2.95 -5.92
C LEU A 182 -34.65 -2.50 -7.32
N LYS A 183 -34.86 -3.33 -8.35
CA LYS A 183 -34.53 -3.00 -9.74
C LYS A 183 -35.22 -1.69 -10.19
N GLY A 184 -34.46 -0.82 -10.82
CA GLY A 184 -34.90 0.50 -11.27
C GLY A 184 -34.82 1.61 -10.22
N LYS A 185 -34.33 1.31 -9.00
CA LYS A 185 -34.08 2.31 -7.95
C LYS A 185 -32.65 2.27 -7.39
N TYR A 186 -31.74 1.47 -7.95
CA TYR A 186 -30.38 1.36 -7.42
C TYR A 186 -29.65 2.69 -7.42
N ARG A 187 -29.89 3.53 -8.42
CA ARG A 187 -29.31 4.87 -8.48
C ARG A 187 -29.74 5.74 -7.31
N GLU A 188 -31.04 5.80 -7.04
CA GLU A 188 -31.60 6.58 -5.93
C GLU A 188 -31.05 6.06 -4.60
N LEU A 189 -30.88 4.74 -4.47
CA LEU A 189 -30.26 4.13 -3.29
C LEU A 189 -28.82 4.60 -3.10
N ALA A 190 -28.02 4.62 -4.16
CA ALA A 190 -26.62 5.05 -4.08
C ALA A 190 -26.48 6.54 -3.73
N GLN A 191 -27.42 7.39 -4.15
CA GLN A 191 -27.39 8.84 -3.91
C GLN A 191 -27.90 9.24 -2.52
N ASN A 192 -28.63 8.37 -1.83
CA ASN A 192 -29.21 8.67 -0.53
C ASN A 192 -28.24 8.32 0.63
N LYS A 193 -28.09 9.24 1.58
CA LYS A 193 -27.21 9.12 2.78
C LYS A 193 -27.40 7.80 3.53
N TYR A 194 -28.64 7.31 3.61
CA TYR A 194 -29.01 6.16 4.42
C TYR A 194 -28.98 4.85 3.66
N SER A 195 -29.35 4.85 2.38
CA SER A 195 -29.46 3.63 1.57
C SER A 195 -28.25 3.35 0.68
N ARG A 196 -27.26 4.24 0.63
CA ARG A 196 -25.97 3.97 -0.05
C ARG A 196 -25.29 2.69 0.44
N PHE A 197 -25.37 2.42 1.75
CA PHE A 197 -24.78 1.22 2.36
C PHE A 197 -25.50 -0.04 1.91
N LEU A 198 -26.81 0.03 1.69
CA LEU A 198 -27.55 -1.06 1.10
C LEU A 198 -27.08 -1.33 -0.33
N ALA A 199 -26.89 -0.30 -1.15
CA ALA A 199 -26.37 -0.47 -2.51
C ALA A 199 -24.99 -1.16 -2.50
N THR A 200 -24.06 -0.74 -1.64
CA THR A 200 -22.74 -1.40 -1.49
C THR A 200 -22.89 -2.86 -1.03
N LYS A 201 -23.80 -3.16 -0.10
CA LYS A 201 -24.05 -4.53 0.38
C LYS A 201 -24.66 -5.41 -0.71
N LEU A 202 -25.58 -4.90 -1.53
CA LEU A 202 -26.12 -5.62 -2.68
C LEU A 202 -25.02 -5.96 -3.71
N ILE A 203 -24.14 -5.00 -4.01
CA ILE A 203 -23.00 -5.22 -4.92
C ILE A 203 -22.03 -6.27 -4.36
N ARG A 204 -21.81 -6.29 -3.04
CA ARG A 204 -20.95 -7.29 -2.38
C ARG A 204 -21.57 -8.69 -2.35
N PHE A 205 -22.84 -8.80 -1.95
CA PHE A 205 -23.48 -10.08 -1.61
C PHE A 205 -24.36 -10.68 -2.72
N CYS A 206 -24.66 -9.94 -3.79
CA CYS A 206 -25.48 -10.41 -4.91
C CYS A 206 -24.67 -10.41 -6.23
N PRO A 207 -23.67 -11.29 -6.39
CA PRO A 207 -22.84 -11.32 -7.60
C PRO A 207 -23.65 -11.60 -8.88
N ALA A 208 -24.74 -12.38 -8.80
CA ALA A 208 -25.62 -12.66 -9.94
C ALA A 208 -26.36 -11.41 -10.46
N HIS A 209 -26.72 -10.49 -9.56
CA HIS A 209 -27.44 -9.27 -9.90
C HIS A 209 -26.53 -8.04 -10.08
N ARG A 210 -25.26 -8.14 -9.70
CA ARG A 210 -24.30 -7.04 -9.75
C ARG A 210 -24.19 -6.40 -11.13
N ALA A 211 -24.07 -7.19 -12.19
CA ALA A 211 -24.04 -6.65 -13.55
C ALA A 211 -25.32 -5.85 -13.88
N SER A 212 -26.50 -6.32 -13.46
CA SER A 212 -27.76 -5.57 -13.64
C SER A 212 -27.78 -4.27 -12.83
N ILE A 213 -27.20 -4.26 -11.63
CA ILE A 213 -27.08 -3.04 -10.80
C ILE A 213 -26.18 -2.03 -11.50
N LEU A 214 -25.00 -2.46 -11.99
CA LEU A 214 -24.03 -1.57 -12.63
C LEU A 214 -24.51 -1.03 -13.98
N LEU A 215 -25.30 -1.82 -14.73
CA LEU A 215 -25.94 -1.35 -15.97
C LEU A 215 -26.91 -0.19 -15.72
N GLU A 216 -27.60 -0.17 -14.57
CA GLU A 216 -28.47 0.95 -14.21
C GLU A 216 -27.67 2.24 -13.96
N PHE A 217 -26.40 2.14 -13.57
CA PHE A 217 -25.54 3.30 -13.35
C PHE A 217 -24.93 3.87 -14.65
N GLN A 218 -24.85 3.08 -15.73
CA GLN A 218 -24.03 3.36 -16.93
C GLN A 218 -24.28 4.72 -17.62
N SER A 219 -25.45 5.33 -17.45
CA SER A 219 -25.75 6.62 -18.08
C SER A 219 -25.44 7.85 -17.21
N GLN A 220 -25.03 7.62 -15.95
CA GLN A 220 -24.89 8.66 -14.92
C GLN A 220 -23.73 8.41 -13.95
N VAL A 221 -22.79 7.53 -14.30
CA VAL A 221 -21.54 7.26 -13.58
C VAL A 221 -20.81 8.57 -13.29
N ILE A 222 -20.65 9.46 -14.28
CA ILE A 222 -19.92 10.72 -14.06
C ILE A 222 -20.65 11.61 -13.05
N ARG A 223 -21.97 11.72 -13.16
CA ARG A 223 -22.79 12.48 -12.20
C ARG A 223 -22.75 11.87 -10.79
N MET A 224 -22.70 10.55 -10.69
CA MET A 224 -22.60 9.83 -9.42
C MET A 224 -21.22 9.96 -8.79
N LEU A 225 -20.15 9.98 -9.57
CA LEU A 225 -18.79 10.23 -9.09
C LEU A 225 -18.65 11.63 -8.46
N LEU A 226 -19.37 12.61 -9.01
CA LEU A 226 -19.43 13.99 -8.49
C LEU A 226 -20.45 14.17 -7.35
N HIS A 227 -21.09 13.09 -6.89
CA HIS A 227 -22.05 13.12 -5.78
C HIS A 227 -21.40 12.60 -4.49
N LYS A 228 -21.48 13.35 -3.40
CA LYS A 228 -20.80 13.07 -2.12
C LYS A 228 -21.06 11.64 -1.61
N GLU A 229 -22.31 11.18 -1.69
CA GLU A 229 -22.72 9.86 -1.22
C GLU A 229 -22.42 8.74 -2.25
N ALA A 230 -22.89 8.91 -3.49
CA ALA A 230 -22.81 7.87 -4.53
C ALA A 230 -21.39 7.58 -5.02
N SER A 231 -20.49 8.57 -4.93
CA SER A 231 -19.09 8.43 -5.33
C SER A 231 -18.41 7.27 -4.59
N SER A 232 -18.67 7.12 -3.28
CA SER A 232 -18.14 6.02 -2.48
C SER A 232 -18.66 4.64 -2.92
N VAL A 233 -19.94 4.54 -3.31
CA VAL A 233 -20.54 3.29 -3.78
C VAL A 233 -19.92 2.84 -5.09
N LEU A 234 -19.69 3.76 -6.03
CA LEU A 234 -19.02 3.45 -7.30
C LEU A 234 -17.56 3.07 -7.11
N ALA A 235 -16.84 3.76 -6.22
CA ALA A 235 -15.46 3.45 -5.89
C ALA A 235 -15.34 2.01 -5.33
N ASP A 236 -16.15 1.68 -4.34
CA ASP A 236 -16.17 0.34 -3.72
C ASP A 236 -16.59 -0.73 -4.73
N ALA A 237 -17.59 -0.43 -5.57
CA ALA A 237 -18.02 -1.32 -6.63
C ALA A 237 -16.88 -1.64 -7.59
N PHE A 238 -16.17 -0.62 -8.08
CA PHE A 238 -15.10 -0.77 -9.06
C PHE A 238 -13.86 -1.48 -8.51
N GLU A 239 -13.41 -1.10 -7.31
CA GLU A 239 -12.15 -1.56 -6.74
C GLU A 239 -12.27 -2.94 -6.10
N LEU A 240 -13.28 -3.14 -5.25
CA LEU A 240 -13.34 -4.30 -4.36
C LEU A 240 -14.12 -5.48 -4.95
N TYR A 241 -15.20 -5.20 -5.69
CA TYR A 241 -16.18 -6.22 -6.06
C TYR A 241 -16.19 -6.53 -7.56
N ALA A 242 -16.13 -5.52 -8.43
CA ALA A 242 -16.31 -5.68 -9.87
C ALA A 242 -15.22 -6.55 -10.52
N ASN A 243 -15.65 -7.44 -11.41
CA ASN A 243 -14.78 -8.19 -12.30
C ASN A 243 -14.38 -7.34 -13.52
N ALA A 244 -13.50 -7.88 -14.39
CA ALA A 244 -12.99 -7.13 -15.55
C ALA A 244 -14.10 -6.62 -16.48
N TYR A 245 -15.16 -7.41 -16.72
CA TYR A 245 -16.26 -7.01 -17.59
C TYR A 245 -17.14 -5.93 -16.94
N GLU A 246 -17.44 -6.08 -15.66
CA GLU A 246 -18.23 -5.11 -14.88
C GLU A 246 -17.52 -3.76 -14.73
N ARG A 247 -16.18 -3.77 -14.63
CA ARG A 247 -15.37 -2.54 -14.68
C ARG A 247 -15.54 -1.82 -16.01
N THR A 248 -15.60 -2.55 -17.12
CA THR A 248 -15.84 -1.93 -18.44
C THR A 248 -17.22 -1.29 -18.53
N ILE A 249 -18.25 -1.85 -17.89
CA ILE A 249 -19.60 -1.23 -17.86
C ILE A 249 -19.52 0.18 -17.29
N LEU A 250 -18.77 0.36 -16.18
CA LEU A 250 -18.61 1.66 -15.53
C LEU A 250 -17.69 2.62 -16.30
N LEU A 251 -16.64 2.11 -16.96
CA LEU A 251 -15.72 2.94 -17.73
C LEU A 251 -16.32 3.44 -19.06
N ARG A 252 -17.35 2.78 -19.58
CA ARG A 252 -17.89 3.10 -20.91
C ARG A 252 -18.43 4.53 -21.04
N GLU A 253 -18.99 5.09 -19.98
CA GLU A 253 -19.46 6.48 -19.98
C GLU A 253 -18.31 7.47 -20.15
N PHE A 254 -17.10 7.15 -19.64
CA PHE A 254 -15.91 7.98 -19.79
C PHE A 254 -15.49 8.12 -21.25
N TYR A 255 -15.77 7.15 -22.12
CA TYR A 255 -15.39 7.19 -23.53
C TYR A 255 -16.35 8.01 -24.40
N GLY A 256 -17.42 8.56 -23.81
CA GLY A 256 -18.40 9.40 -24.49
C GLY A 256 -19.49 8.65 -25.26
N LYS A 257 -20.41 9.43 -25.84
CA LYS A 257 -21.61 8.93 -26.52
C LYS A 257 -21.29 8.16 -27.80
N GLU A 258 -20.31 8.61 -28.58
CA GLU A 258 -19.89 7.93 -29.81
C GLU A 258 -19.36 6.52 -29.52
N ALA A 259 -18.46 6.37 -28.54
CA ALA A 259 -18.00 5.06 -28.09
C ALA A 259 -19.16 4.16 -27.62
N SER A 260 -20.15 4.75 -26.93
CA SER A 260 -21.31 4.04 -26.42
C SER A 260 -22.26 3.54 -27.49
N LEU A 261 -22.43 4.27 -28.61
CA LEU A 261 -23.32 3.89 -29.71
C LEU A 261 -22.77 2.73 -30.56
N PHE A 262 -21.45 2.64 -30.70
CA PHE A 262 -20.80 1.70 -31.60
C PHE A 262 -20.24 0.44 -30.93
N SER A 263 -20.16 0.38 -29.60
CA SER A 263 -19.88 -0.87 -28.89
C SER A 263 -21.18 -1.68 -28.77
N VAL A 264 -21.37 -2.62 -29.68
CA VAL A 264 -22.51 -3.52 -29.75
C VAL A 264 -22.72 -4.23 -28.40
N THR A 265 -23.88 -4.04 -27.78
CA THR A 265 -24.30 -4.69 -26.53
C THR A 265 -25.18 -5.88 -26.82
N HIS A 266 -24.61 -6.93 -27.44
CA HIS A 266 -25.32 -8.21 -27.53
C HIS A 266 -24.78 -9.26 -26.54
N GLY A 267 -23.79 -8.90 -25.71
CA GLY A 267 -23.25 -9.82 -24.71
C GLY A 267 -22.59 -11.05 -25.32
N SER A 268 -22.25 -10.99 -26.62
CA SER A 268 -21.50 -12.03 -27.31
C SER A 268 -20.11 -12.15 -26.68
N GLU A 269 -19.48 -13.32 -26.80
CA GLU A 269 -18.12 -13.52 -26.25
C GLU A 269 -17.09 -12.59 -26.92
N GLU A 270 -17.32 -12.19 -28.17
CA GLU A 270 -16.48 -11.21 -28.90
C GLU A 270 -16.64 -9.78 -28.36
N ASP A 271 -17.85 -9.40 -27.92
CA ASP A 271 -18.07 -8.11 -27.27
C ASP A 271 -17.44 -8.08 -25.89
N LYS A 272 -17.46 -9.21 -25.16
CA LYS A 272 -16.79 -9.32 -23.86
C LYS A 272 -15.27 -9.26 -24.00
N THR A 273 -14.68 -9.83 -25.05
CA THR A 273 -13.23 -9.75 -25.28
C THR A 273 -12.80 -8.35 -25.70
N ARG A 274 -13.56 -7.65 -26.56
CA ARG A 274 -13.32 -6.24 -26.89
C ARG A 274 -13.50 -5.32 -25.68
N ALA A 275 -14.55 -5.54 -24.89
CA ALA A 275 -14.80 -4.79 -23.65
C ALA A 275 -13.65 -4.94 -22.64
N LYS A 276 -13.02 -6.12 -22.55
CA LYS A 276 -11.85 -6.34 -21.69
C LYS A 276 -10.62 -5.54 -22.11
N LYS A 277 -10.54 -5.08 -23.37
CA LYS A 277 -9.44 -4.22 -23.86
C LYS A 277 -9.64 -2.73 -23.53
N GLY A 278 -10.75 -2.34 -22.89
CA GLY A 278 -11.02 -0.96 -22.47
C GLY A 278 -11.06 0.01 -23.64
N LEU A 279 -10.50 1.21 -23.46
CA LEU A 279 -10.42 2.24 -24.50
C LEU A 279 -9.76 1.73 -25.78
N ASN A 280 -8.68 0.95 -25.68
CA ASN A 280 -7.99 0.41 -26.87
C ASN A 280 -8.92 -0.46 -27.72
N GLY A 281 -9.79 -1.26 -27.10
CA GLY A 281 -10.80 -2.04 -27.81
C GLY A 281 -11.87 -1.19 -28.50
N VAL A 282 -12.15 0.01 -27.97
CA VAL A 282 -13.08 0.98 -28.59
C VAL A 282 -12.42 1.71 -29.76
N LEU A 283 -11.11 1.94 -29.68
CA LEU A 283 -10.31 2.59 -30.72
C LEU A 283 -9.91 1.61 -31.84
N GLU A 284 -9.88 0.31 -31.58
CA GLU A 284 -9.65 -0.73 -32.58
C GLU A 284 -10.70 -0.64 -33.71
N GLY A 285 -10.27 -0.28 -34.92
CA GLY A 285 -11.13 -0.13 -36.09
C GLY A 285 -11.85 1.22 -36.19
N ALA A 286 -11.58 2.17 -35.30
CA ALA A 286 -12.04 3.55 -35.45
C ALA A 286 -11.15 4.33 -36.42
N ASP A 287 -11.75 5.21 -37.23
CA ASP A 287 -11.06 6.18 -38.06
C ASP A 287 -10.36 7.26 -37.21
N SER A 288 -9.38 7.95 -37.79
CA SER A 288 -8.57 8.96 -37.09
C SER A 288 -9.41 10.10 -36.50
N GLU A 289 -10.49 10.51 -37.15
CA GLU A 289 -11.36 11.56 -36.62
C GLU A 289 -12.20 11.07 -35.44
N ARG A 290 -12.76 9.86 -35.53
CA ARG A 290 -13.47 9.25 -34.41
C ARG A 290 -12.58 9.00 -33.21
N ARG A 291 -11.32 8.55 -33.42
CA ARG A 291 -10.33 8.46 -32.34
C ARG A 291 -10.14 9.81 -31.66
N ARG A 292 -9.99 10.88 -32.43
CA ARG A 292 -9.85 12.24 -31.90
C ARG A 292 -11.07 12.68 -31.09
N ARG A 293 -12.30 12.42 -31.57
CA ARG A 293 -13.54 12.77 -30.86
C ARG A 293 -13.71 11.99 -29.55
N ILE A 294 -13.40 10.70 -29.54
CA ILE A 294 -13.44 9.86 -28.32
C ILE A 294 -12.43 10.36 -27.29
N LEU A 295 -11.18 10.62 -27.71
CA LEU A 295 -10.15 11.14 -26.82
C LEU A 295 -10.50 12.53 -26.28
N ALA A 296 -11.07 13.42 -27.11
CA ALA A 296 -11.54 14.72 -26.66
C ALA A 296 -12.66 14.59 -25.62
N ALA A 297 -13.65 13.73 -25.84
CA ALA A 297 -14.72 13.50 -24.88
C ALA A 297 -14.21 12.94 -23.54
N LEU A 298 -13.27 11.98 -23.59
CA LEU A 298 -12.64 11.42 -22.40
C LEU A 298 -11.84 12.48 -21.63
N LYS A 299 -11.07 13.30 -22.34
CA LYS A 299 -10.33 14.43 -21.76
C LYS A 299 -11.28 15.40 -21.06
N ASP A 300 -12.36 15.82 -21.71
CA ASP A 300 -13.31 16.78 -21.15
C ASP A 300 -14.00 16.24 -19.88
N ILE A 301 -14.34 14.94 -19.86
CA ILE A 301 -14.89 14.27 -18.67
C ILE A 301 -13.87 14.26 -17.52
N LEU A 302 -12.61 13.91 -17.81
CA LEU A 302 -11.54 13.89 -16.80
C LEU A 302 -11.27 15.31 -16.26
N MET A 303 -11.18 16.32 -17.12
CA MET A 303 -11.02 17.72 -16.72
C MET A 303 -12.20 18.19 -15.86
N ASN A 304 -13.43 17.82 -16.20
CA ASN A 304 -14.60 18.12 -15.37
C ASN A 304 -14.47 17.50 -13.97
N ILE A 305 -13.96 16.27 -13.86
CA ILE A 305 -13.71 15.62 -12.56
C ILE A 305 -12.63 16.37 -11.77
N PHE A 306 -11.53 16.76 -12.42
CA PHE A 306 -10.44 17.48 -11.75
C PHE A 306 -10.83 18.89 -11.29
N ASN A 307 -11.64 19.59 -12.09
CA ASN A 307 -12.17 20.91 -11.74
C ASN A 307 -13.17 20.85 -10.56
N ASN A 308 -13.79 19.70 -10.32
CA ASN A 308 -14.70 19.44 -9.19
C ASN A 308 -14.05 18.52 -8.14
N SER A 309 -12.79 18.79 -7.80
CA SER A 309 -11.98 17.96 -6.90
C SER A 309 -12.52 17.91 -5.47
N ASP A 310 -13.31 18.90 -5.03
CA ASP A 310 -14.00 18.94 -3.73
C ASP A 310 -14.94 17.75 -3.51
N LYS A 311 -15.39 17.09 -4.58
CA LYS A 311 -16.24 15.89 -4.52
C LYS A 311 -15.45 14.61 -4.19
N GLY A 312 -14.12 14.64 -4.19
CA GLY A 312 -13.25 13.51 -3.82
C GLY A 312 -13.11 12.42 -4.89
N ALA A 313 -13.73 12.59 -6.06
CA ALA A 313 -13.73 11.60 -7.15
C ALA A 313 -12.31 11.28 -7.66
N VAL A 314 -11.41 12.26 -7.57
CA VAL A 314 -10.02 12.18 -8.02
C VAL A 314 -9.24 11.06 -7.31
N THR A 315 -9.63 10.69 -6.10
CA THR A 315 -8.97 9.62 -5.33
C THR A 315 -9.33 8.21 -5.78
N HIS A 316 -10.32 8.06 -6.66
CA HIS A 316 -10.90 6.75 -6.97
C HIS A 316 -10.17 6.05 -8.11
N VAL A 317 -9.94 4.74 -7.94
CA VAL A 317 -9.27 3.87 -8.93
C VAL A 317 -9.94 3.93 -10.32
N ILE A 318 -11.26 4.14 -10.41
CA ILE A 318 -11.96 4.27 -11.70
C ILE A 318 -11.48 5.49 -12.50
N VAL A 319 -11.22 6.62 -11.83
CA VAL A 319 -10.69 7.84 -12.47
C VAL A 319 -9.25 7.61 -12.88
N HIS A 320 -8.45 6.97 -12.02
CA HIS A 320 -7.06 6.62 -12.36
C HIS A 320 -6.98 5.66 -13.56
N ARG A 321 -7.88 4.66 -13.64
CA ARG A 321 -7.95 3.75 -14.79
C ARG A 321 -8.28 4.50 -16.08
N ALA A 322 -9.29 5.37 -16.04
CA ALA A 322 -9.69 6.17 -17.20
C ALA A 322 -8.57 7.12 -17.67
N LEU A 323 -7.88 7.79 -16.73
CA LEU A 323 -6.75 8.67 -17.05
C LEU A 323 -5.55 7.88 -17.59
N TRP A 324 -5.24 6.69 -17.05
CA TRP A 324 -4.16 5.84 -17.56
C TRP A 324 -4.46 5.34 -18.99
N GLU A 325 -5.69 4.95 -19.26
CA GLU A 325 -6.11 4.57 -20.61
C GLU A 325 -6.02 5.74 -21.59
N TYR A 326 -6.41 6.95 -21.18
CA TYR A 326 -6.21 8.15 -21.97
C TYR A 326 -4.72 8.39 -22.28
N LEU A 327 -3.84 8.37 -21.27
CA LEU A 327 -2.40 8.57 -21.45
C LEU A 327 -1.75 7.49 -22.33
N SER A 328 -2.18 6.24 -22.19
CA SER A 328 -1.71 5.14 -23.03
C SER A 328 -2.13 5.36 -24.49
N ALA A 329 -3.38 5.73 -24.73
CA ALA A 329 -3.92 5.95 -26.06
C ALA A 329 -3.32 7.18 -26.77
N ILE A 330 -2.97 8.26 -26.06
CA ILE A 330 -2.26 9.39 -26.68
C ILE A 330 -0.81 9.01 -27.03
N ASN A 331 -0.15 8.18 -26.22
CA ASN A 331 1.24 7.78 -26.46
C ASN A 331 1.40 6.89 -27.70
N GLU A 332 0.34 6.20 -28.11
CA GLU A 332 0.27 5.46 -29.38
C GLU A 332 0.04 6.37 -30.61
N SER A 333 -0.26 7.66 -30.42
CA SER A 333 -0.44 8.59 -31.54
C SER A 333 0.88 8.83 -32.28
N PRO A 334 0.92 8.74 -33.62
CA PRO A 334 2.14 8.95 -34.39
C PRO A 334 2.63 10.41 -34.35
N ASP A 335 1.75 11.37 -34.12
CA ASP A 335 2.09 12.79 -34.04
C ASP A 335 2.61 13.16 -32.63
N GLU A 336 3.90 13.48 -32.54
CA GLU A 336 4.55 13.91 -31.30
C GLU A 336 4.02 15.26 -30.80
N ALA A 337 3.70 16.20 -31.69
CA ALA A 337 3.22 17.53 -31.32
C ALA A 337 1.80 17.46 -30.75
N GLU A 338 0.92 16.67 -31.38
CA GLU A 338 -0.43 16.41 -30.86
C GLU A 338 -0.36 15.69 -29.50
N ARG A 339 0.53 14.71 -29.36
CA ARG A 339 0.74 13.96 -28.10
C ARG A 339 1.17 14.87 -26.96
N GLU A 340 2.17 15.73 -27.16
CA GLU A 340 2.62 16.67 -26.13
C GLU A 340 1.52 17.68 -25.78
N LYS A 341 0.80 18.20 -26.79
CA LYS A 341 -0.33 19.10 -26.56
C LYS A 341 -1.41 18.47 -25.67
N LEU A 342 -1.87 17.26 -26.02
CA LEU A 342 -2.92 16.55 -25.28
C LEU A 342 -2.47 16.15 -23.86
N ARG A 343 -1.18 15.81 -23.70
CA ARG A 343 -0.59 15.53 -22.40
C ARG A 343 -0.47 16.79 -21.54
N ARG A 344 -0.09 17.91 -22.13
CA ARG A 344 0.02 19.21 -21.46
C ARG A 344 -1.32 19.66 -20.90
N GLU A 345 -2.36 19.65 -21.74
CA GLU A 345 -3.71 20.08 -21.34
C GLU A 345 -4.23 19.28 -20.14
N ILE A 346 -4.03 17.96 -20.13
CA ILE A 346 -4.48 17.12 -19.00
C ILE A 346 -3.60 17.30 -17.76
N PHE A 347 -2.28 17.46 -17.93
CA PHE A 347 -1.37 17.73 -16.82
C PHE A 347 -1.71 19.04 -16.12
N ASP A 348 -1.92 20.12 -16.88
CA ASP A 348 -2.23 21.44 -16.33
C ASP A 348 -3.53 21.42 -15.50
N SER A 349 -4.50 20.57 -15.90
CA SER A 349 -5.76 20.38 -15.19
C SER A 349 -5.64 19.59 -13.88
N CYS A 350 -4.59 18.77 -13.69
CA CYS A 350 -4.49 17.87 -12.53
C CYS A 350 -3.18 17.97 -11.73
N GLN A 351 -2.24 18.84 -12.11
CA GLN A 351 -0.92 18.95 -11.49
C GLN A 351 -0.94 19.22 -9.97
N GLU A 352 -1.96 19.92 -9.45
CA GLU A 352 -2.14 20.20 -8.02
C GLU A 352 -2.79 19.02 -7.26
N LEU A 353 -3.33 18.03 -7.98
CA LEU A 353 -4.10 16.91 -7.43
C LEU A 353 -3.31 15.59 -7.47
N LEU A 354 -2.07 15.59 -7.96
CA LEU A 354 -1.29 14.37 -8.21
C LEU A 354 -1.07 13.53 -6.94
N ALA A 355 -0.92 14.18 -5.77
CA ALA A 355 -0.78 13.49 -4.49
C ALA A 355 -2.00 12.65 -4.11
N GLU A 356 -3.20 12.98 -4.62
CA GLU A 356 -4.42 12.21 -4.37
C GLU A 356 -4.42 10.86 -5.11
N MET A 357 -3.59 10.68 -6.14
CA MET A 357 -3.65 9.54 -7.07
C MET A 357 -2.58 8.46 -6.83
N VAL A 358 -1.45 8.82 -6.21
CA VAL A 358 -0.23 7.98 -6.15
C VAL A 358 -0.37 6.63 -5.45
N HIS A 359 -1.39 6.47 -4.61
CA HIS A 359 -1.63 5.31 -3.75
C HIS A 359 -2.22 4.08 -4.47
N THR A 360 -2.43 4.17 -5.78
CA THR A 360 -3.02 3.10 -6.59
C THR A 360 -2.10 2.74 -7.73
N ARG A 361 -2.22 1.53 -8.27
CA ARG A 361 -1.37 1.07 -9.38
C ARG A 361 -1.44 1.97 -10.61
N ASP A 362 -2.63 2.32 -11.06
CA ASP A 362 -2.78 3.15 -12.26
C ASP A 362 -2.44 4.62 -11.97
N GLY A 363 -2.82 5.13 -10.79
CA GLY A 363 -2.51 6.50 -10.37
C GLY A 363 -1.02 6.73 -10.19
N SER A 364 -0.28 5.77 -9.62
CA SER A 364 1.18 5.80 -9.57
C SER A 364 1.78 5.86 -10.98
N ARG A 365 1.34 4.99 -11.90
CA ARG A 365 1.80 4.98 -13.30
C ARG A 365 1.55 6.31 -14.02
N ILE A 366 0.39 6.95 -13.80
CA ILE A 366 0.08 8.28 -14.33
C ILE A 366 1.12 9.31 -13.90
N VAL A 367 1.39 9.41 -12.59
CA VAL A 367 2.34 10.42 -12.08
C VAL A 367 3.76 10.10 -12.54
N ARG A 368 4.12 8.83 -12.65
CA ARG A 368 5.41 8.38 -13.20
C ARG A 368 5.56 8.75 -14.68
N GLU A 369 4.50 8.63 -15.47
CA GLU A 369 4.48 9.07 -16.87
C GLU A 369 4.66 10.59 -16.98
N PHE A 370 3.97 11.37 -16.14
CA PHE A 370 4.16 12.83 -16.10
C PHE A 370 5.59 13.23 -15.67
N LEU A 371 6.20 12.50 -14.74
CA LEU A 371 7.61 12.72 -14.38
C LEU A 371 8.57 12.42 -15.55
N ALA A 372 8.37 11.28 -16.20
CA ALA A 372 9.26 10.79 -17.26
C ALA A 372 9.17 11.62 -18.54
N GLN A 373 7.96 12.01 -18.96
CA GLN A 373 7.73 12.84 -20.15
C GLN A 373 7.84 14.34 -19.87
N GLY A 374 7.64 14.76 -18.61
CA GLY A 374 7.57 16.16 -18.23
C GLY A 374 8.89 16.90 -18.36
N THR A 375 8.78 18.22 -18.52
CA THR A 375 9.91 19.15 -18.51
C THR A 375 10.49 19.32 -17.10
N ALA A 376 11.63 20.00 -16.97
CA ALA A 376 12.19 20.34 -15.66
C ALA A 376 11.22 21.17 -14.79
N LYS A 377 10.39 22.02 -15.41
CA LYS A 377 9.35 22.79 -14.71
C LYS A 377 8.26 21.88 -14.15
N ASP A 378 7.85 20.89 -14.93
CA ASP A 378 6.81 19.93 -14.54
C ASP A 378 7.29 19.05 -13.39
N ARG A 379 8.51 18.48 -13.50
CA ARG A 379 9.13 17.70 -12.43
C ARG A 379 9.21 18.50 -11.12
N LYS A 380 9.58 19.78 -11.20
CA LYS A 380 9.61 20.68 -10.04
C LYS A 380 8.21 20.89 -9.42
N GLN A 381 7.19 21.08 -10.25
CA GLN A 381 5.83 21.23 -9.77
C GLN A 381 5.32 19.94 -9.12
N ILE A 382 5.57 18.78 -9.73
CA ILE A 382 5.22 17.46 -9.17
C ILE A 382 5.89 17.27 -7.81
N LEU A 383 7.20 17.49 -7.72
CA LEU A 383 7.94 17.37 -6.45
C LEU A 383 7.41 18.31 -5.37
N LYS A 384 7.02 19.54 -5.74
CA LYS A 384 6.41 20.50 -4.81
C LYS A 384 5.11 19.97 -4.22
N VAL A 385 4.22 19.41 -5.05
CA VAL A 385 2.92 18.86 -4.64
C VAL A 385 3.07 17.61 -3.79
N LEU A 386 4.06 16.76 -4.09
CA LEU A 386 4.32 15.53 -3.33
C LEU A 386 5.03 15.77 -1.99
N LYS A 387 5.78 16.87 -1.85
CA LYS A 387 6.65 17.15 -0.70
C LYS A 387 6.00 16.94 0.68
N PRO A 388 4.77 17.39 0.94
CA PRO A 388 4.12 17.20 2.25
C PRO A 388 3.77 15.74 2.58
N HIS A 389 3.85 14.84 1.59
CA HIS A 389 3.36 13.47 1.68
C HIS A 389 4.48 12.43 1.59
N ILE A 390 5.75 12.84 1.42
CA ILE A 390 6.88 11.93 1.16
C ILE A 390 7.00 10.80 2.20
N GLU A 391 6.91 11.12 3.50
CA GLU A 391 7.00 10.11 4.57
C GLU A 391 5.92 9.02 4.40
N ARG A 392 4.68 9.41 4.09
CA ARG A 392 3.58 8.47 3.84
C ARG A 392 3.76 7.70 2.54
N MET A 393 4.26 8.36 1.50
CA MET A 393 4.54 7.72 0.21
C MET A 393 5.64 6.66 0.32
N CYS A 394 6.62 6.83 1.22
CA CYS A 394 7.65 5.83 1.48
C CYS A 394 7.10 4.54 2.12
N LEU A 395 5.92 4.60 2.73
CA LEU A 395 5.27 3.47 3.39
C LEU A 395 4.20 2.78 2.53
N ASP A 396 3.94 3.29 1.32
CA ASP A 396 2.95 2.76 0.38
C ASP A 396 3.63 2.08 -0.81
N ASP A 397 3.13 0.89 -1.19
CA ASP A 397 3.79 0.05 -2.19
C ASP A 397 3.79 0.67 -3.61
N GLU A 398 2.73 1.40 -3.97
CA GLU A 398 2.57 2.02 -5.28
C GLU A 398 3.12 3.45 -5.29
N ALA A 399 2.94 4.21 -4.20
CA ALA A 399 3.39 5.59 -4.12
C ALA A 399 4.92 5.72 -4.07
N GLN A 400 5.63 4.78 -3.43
CA GLN A 400 7.10 4.79 -3.41
C GLN A 400 7.69 4.68 -4.83
N LEU A 401 7.00 4.03 -5.79
CA LEU A 401 7.46 3.92 -7.17
C LEU A 401 7.48 5.29 -7.88
N VAL A 402 6.60 6.20 -7.46
CA VAL A 402 6.61 7.60 -7.93
C VAL A 402 7.89 8.30 -7.45
N LEU A 403 8.25 8.12 -6.18
CA LEU A 403 9.48 8.69 -5.61
C LEU A 403 10.72 8.14 -6.32
N PHE A 404 10.76 6.83 -6.57
CA PHE A 404 11.86 6.17 -7.29
C PHE A 404 11.99 6.68 -8.72
N THR A 405 10.86 6.85 -9.41
CA THR A 405 10.85 7.44 -10.76
C THR A 405 11.34 8.89 -10.74
N ALA A 406 10.96 9.68 -9.73
CA ALA A 406 11.43 11.06 -9.60
C ALA A 406 12.95 11.13 -9.42
N LEU A 407 13.52 10.21 -8.63
CA LEU A 407 14.97 10.03 -8.47
C LEU A 407 15.63 9.58 -9.78
N ASP A 408 14.97 8.73 -10.55
CA ASP A 408 15.51 8.21 -11.81
C ASP A 408 15.50 9.20 -12.96
N VAL A 409 14.57 10.16 -13.00
CA VAL A 409 14.35 10.99 -14.21
C VAL A 409 14.72 12.47 -14.03
N THR A 410 14.92 12.96 -12.81
CA THR A 410 15.14 14.40 -12.59
C THR A 410 16.63 14.76 -12.65
N ASP A 411 17.02 15.61 -13.61
CA ASP A 411 18.43 16.00 -13.80
C ASP A 411 18.92 17.05 -12.80
N ASP A 412 17.99 17.89 -12.30
CA ASP A 412 18.25 18.86 -11.23
C ASP A 412 18.31 18.13 -9.88
N THR A 413 19.48 17.61 -9.57
CA THR A 413 19.75 16.87 -8.33
C THR A 413 19.83 17.76 -7.10
N LYS A 414 20.05 19.07 -7.24
CA LYS A 414 19.95 20.02 -6.12
C LYS A 414 18.49 20.15 -5.67
N LEU A 415 17.58 20.21 -6.64
CA LEU A 415 16.14 20.16 -6.37
C LEU A 415 15.74 18.83 -5.74
N LEU A 416 16.25 17.69 -6.25
CA LEU A 416 15.99 16.38 -5.64
C LEU A 416 16.52 16.30 -4.20
N ALA A 417 17.74 16.79 -3.96
CA ALA A 417 18.37 16.77 -2.64
C ALA A 417 17.50 17.49 -1.60
N LYS A 418 17.09 18.72 -1.90
CA LYS A 418 16.29 19.57 -1.01
C LYS A 418 14.80 19.18 -0.96
N GLY A 419 14.27 18.67 -2.07
CA GLY A 419 12.84 18.43 -2.25
C GLY A 419 12.40 17.03 -1.85
N LEU A 420 13.28 16.03 -2.02
CA LEU A 420 12.95 14.62 -1.88
C LEU A 420 13.92 13.88 -0.96
N VAL A 421 15.23 13.90 -1.25
CA VAL A 421 16.23 13.11 -0.51
C VAL A 421 16.22 13.45 0.97
N SER A 422 16.35 14.74 1.31
CA SER A 422 16.34 15.22 2.70
C SER A 422 15.04 14.85 3.44
N ALA A 423 13.90 14.84 2.75
CA ALA A 423 12.62 14.45 3.36
C ALA A 423 12.56 12.94 3.66
N ILE A 424 13.23 12.10 2.86
CA ILE A 424 13.33 10.65 3.11
C ILE A 424 14.33 10.38 4.25
N THR A 425 15.51 11.00 4.21
CA THR A 425 16.59 10.75 5.19
C THR A 425 16.20 11.21 6.60
N VAL A 426 15.56 12.37 6.75
CA VAL A 426 15.05 12.85 8.05
C VAL A 426 14.02 11.90 8.66
N SER A 427 13.22 11.22 7.83
CA SER A 427 12.23 10.24 8.30
C SER A 427 12.82 8.83 8.48
N ALA A 428 14.13 8.61 8.30
CA ALA A 428 14.77 7.29 8.42
C ALA A 428 14.39 6.51 9.70
N PRO A 429 14.34 7.12 10.91
CA PRO A 429 13.93 6.42 12.13
C PRO A 429 12.51 5.84 12.09
N LYS A 430 11.61 6.41 11.28
CA LYS A 430 10.23 5.90 11.12
C LYS A 430 10.13 4.87 9.99
N LEU A 431 10.98 4.98 8.98
CA LEU A 431 10.88 4.20 7.74
C LEU A 431 11.49 2.81 7.87
N TYR A 432 12.62 2.66 8.56
CA TYR A 432 13.43 1.44 8.53
C TYR A 432 12.72 0.19 9.08
N ASN A 433 11.69 0.35 9.92
CA ASN A 433 10.92 -0.76 10.48
C ASN A 433 10.04 -1.48 9.44
N SER A 434 9.57 -0.76 8.42
CA SER A 434 8.71 -1.32 7.37
C SER A 434 9.52 -1.76 6.14
N THR A 435 9.03 -2.77 5.41
CA THR A 435 9.67 -3.22 4.16
C THR A 435 9.69 -2.13 3.10
N GLN A 436 8.59 -1.37 3.00
CA GLN A 436 8.43 -0.24 2.08
C GLN A 436 9.41 0.89 2.44
N GLY A 437 9.42 1.33 3.69
CA GLY A 437 10.32 2.39 4.14
C GLY A 437 11.81 2.03 3.99
N ARG A 438 12.19 0.77 4.24
CA ARG A 438 13.55 0.29 3.93
C ARG A 438 13.89 0.44 2.46
N ARG A 439 12.99 0.04 1.56
CA ARG A 439 13.21 0.22 0.11
C ARG A 439 13.38 1.70 -0.24
N SER A 440 12.63 2.59 0.40
CA SER A 440 12.78 4.03 0.18
C SER A 440 14.16 4.56 0.58
N LEU A 441 14.70 4.12 1.71
CA LEU A 441 16.06 4.46 2.13
C LEU A 441 17.11 3.84 1.20
N LEU A 442 16.94 2.55 0.87
CA LEU A 442 17.88 1.80 0.04
C LEU A 442 17.91 2.27 -1.41
N TYR A 443 16.81 2.80 -1.95
CA TYR A 443 16.79 3.33 -3.32
C TYR A 443 17.72 4.54 -3.49
N LEU A 444 17.95 5.32 -2.43
CA LEU A 444 18.90 6.45 -2.45
C LEU A 444 20.35 6.01 -2.62
N VAL A 445 20.66 4.78 -2.24
CA VAL A 445 22.04 4.28 -2.15
C VAL A 445 22.34 3.22 -3.20
N VAL A 446 21.46 2.23 -3.33
CA VAL A 446 21.57 1.07 -4.23
C VAL A 446 20.27 0.88 -5.02
N PRO A 447 19.94 1.80 -5.96
CA PRO A 447 18.71 1.72 -6.73
C PRO A 447 18.63 0.44 -7.57
N ARG A 448 17.42 -0.11 -7.72
CA ARG A 448 17.09 -1.23 -8.62
C ARG A 448 17.89 -2.53 -8.43
N THR A 449 18.58 -2.72 -7.30
CA THR A 449 19.27 -3.98 -7.00
C THR A 449 18.28 -5.13 -6.72
N ARG A 450 18.58 -6.33 -7.25
CA ARG A 450 17.77 -7.53 -7.01
C ARG A 450 17.84 -8.05 -5.56
N ARG A 451 18.73 -7.49 -4.73
CA ARG A 451 18.79 -7.80 -3.29
C ARG A 451 17.57 -7.25 -2.53
N HIS A 452 17.08 -6.08 -2.93
CA HIS A 452 16.06 -5.33 -2.17
C HIS A 452 14.76 -5.10 -2.95
N PHE A 453 14.85 -5.14 -4.28
CA PHE A 453 13.73 -4.90 -5.18
C PHE A 453 13.37 -6.16 -5.96
N THR A 454 12.08 -6.47 -5.98
CA THR A 454 11.58 -7.64 -6.72
C THR A 454 11.72 -7.43 -8.23
N PRO A 455 11.85 -8.50 -9.04
CA PRO A 455 11.86 -8.37 -10.49
C PRO A 455 10.64 -7.63 -11.06
N ALA A 456 9.47 -7.79 -10.43
CA ALA A 456 8.25 -7.08 -10.82
C ALA A 456 8.34 -5.57 -10.56
N GLN A 457 8.91 -5.15 -9.43
CA GLN A 457 9.14 -3.73 -9.15
C GLN A 457 10.15 -3.12 -10.10
N ILE A 458 11.26 -3.83 -10.37
CA ILE A 458 12.28 -3.37 -11.32
C ILE A 458 11.67 -3.25 -12.73
N ALA A 459 10.90 -4.25 -13.17
CA ALA A 459 10.21 -4.20 -14.46
C ALA A 459 9.20 -3.04 -14.53
N SER A 460 8.46 -2.79 -13.44
CA SER A 460 7.55 -1.64 -13.35
C SER A 460 8.32 -0.32 -13.50
N LEU A 461 9.45 -0.14 -12.79
CA LEU A 461 10.30 1.06 -12.91
C LEU A 461 10.90 1.23 -14.31
N ALA A 462 11.24 0.12 -14.97
CA ALA A 462 11.79 0.12 -16.32
C ALA A 462 10.80 0.64 -17.39
N GLU A 463 9.49 0.67 -17.12
CA GLU A 463 8.48 1.25 -18.03
C GLU A 463 8.80 2.71 -18.42
N THR A 464 9.48 3.45 -17.54
CA THR A 464 9.85 4.86 -17.78
C THR A 464 11.24 5.05 -18.40
N ASP A 465 12.03 4.00 -18.60
CA ASP A 465 13.43 4.12 -19.02
C ASP A 465 13.59 4.65 -20.45
N ALA A 466 12.70 4.23 -21.36
CA ALA A 466 12.70 4.73 -22.74
C ALA A 466 12.36 6.22 -22.82
N ALA A 467 11.42 6.67 -21.99
CA ALA A 467 11.10 8.10 -21.87
C ALA A 467 12.27 8.87 -21.26
N ARG A 468 12.88 8.32 -20.19
CA ARG A 468 14.07 8.91 -19.54
C ARG A 468 15.21 9.11 -20.53
N SER A 469 15.52 8.13 -21.38
CA SER A 469 16.59 8.25 -22.38
C SER A 469 16.38 9.37 -23.40
N ARG A 470 15.14 9.83 -23.58
CA ARG A 470 14.79 10.93 -24.49
C ARG A 470 14.75 12.29 -23.78
N THR A 471 14.25 12.32 -22.55
CA THR A 471 13.95 13.56 -21.81
C THR A 471 15.04 13.99 -20.85
N SER A 472 15.96 13.09 -20.50
CA SER A 472 17.09 13.39 -19.64
C SER A 472 18.37 13.59 -20.44
N LYS A 473 19.17 14.57 -20.01
CA LYS A 473 20.51 14.85 -20.56
C LYS A 473 21.64 14.24 -19.73
N LYS A 474 21.37 13.87 -18.48
CA LYS A 474 22.36 13.32 -17.53
C LYS A 474 22.34 11.80 -17.59
N SER A 475 23.52 11.16 -17.53
CA SER A 475 23.60 9.70 -17.45
C SER A 475 22.92 9.17 -16.18
N ALA A 476 22.48 7.91 -16.20
CA ALA A 476 21.85 7.31 -15.04
C ALA A 476 22.82 7.25 -13.87
N GLU A 477 24.07 6.84 -14.13
CA GLU A 477 25.12 6.66 -13.13
C GLU A 477 25.46 7.97 -12.43
N SER A 478 25.61 9.06 -13.18
CA SER A 478 25.90 10.39 -12.62
C SER A 478 24.77 10.89 -11.72
N ARG A 479 23.50 10.62 -12.08
CA ARG A 479 22.36 11.00 -11.25
C ARG A 479 22.32 10.16 -9.97
N GLU A 480 22.55 8.86 -10.09
CA GLU A 480 22.60 7.94 -8.95
C GLU A 480 23.71 8.32 -7.96
N GLU A 481 24.91 8.67 -8.44
CA GLU A 481 26.01 9.15 -7.60
C GLU A 481 25.66 10.47 -6.90
N GLU A 482 25.08 11.44 -7.60
CA GLU A 482 24.70 12.71 -7.00
C GLU A 482 23.58 12.56 -5.95
N VAL A 483 22.60 11.68 -6.19
CA VAL A 483 21.55 11.34 -5.22
C VAL A 483 22.16 10.63 -4.00
N ARG A 484 23.05 9.66 -4.23
CA ARG A 484 23.73 8.93 -3.15
C ARG A 484 24.53 9.88 -2.28
N ARG A 485 25.32 10.77 -2.90
CA ARG A 485 26.08 11.80 -2.18
C ARG A 485 25.17 12.70 -1.34
N ALA A 486 24.05 13.16 -1.91
CA ALA A 486 23.09 13.99 -1.18
C ALA A 486 22.43 13.28 0.01
N ALA A 487 22.24 11.95 -0.07
CA ALA A 487 21.66 11.16 1.02
C ALA A 487 22.67 10.77 2.11
N SER A 488 23.95 10.72 1.75
CA SER A 488 24.96 10.04 2.58
C SER A 488 25.20 10.72 3.91
N GLU A 489 25.30 12.05 3.95
CA GLU A 489 25.58 12.78 5.19
C GLU A 489 24.50 12.54 6.26
N ASP A 490 23.22 12.68 5.89
CA ASP A 490 22.10 12.48 6.82
C ASP A 490 21.99 11.03 7.28
N LEU A 491 22.19 10.06 6.38
CA LEU A 491 22.13 8.64 6.72
C LEU A 491 23.29 8.21 7.62
N LEU A 492 24.50 8.71 7.37
CA LEU A 492 25.65 8.45 8.23
C LEU A 492 25.45 9.09 9.61
N ARG A 493 24.93 10.31 9.68
CA ARG A 493 24.59 10.97 10.96
C ARG A 493 23.57 10.15 11.75
N TRP A 494 22.51 9.68 11.10
CA TRP A 494 21.51 8.80 11.73
C TRP A 494 22.12 7.50 12.27
N ILE A 495 23.07 6.89 11.54
CA ILE A 495 23.80 5.70 12.01
C ILE A 495 24.73 6.04 13.19
N THR A 496 25.40 7.19 13.19
CA THR A 496 26.21 7.64 14.32
C THR A 496 25.36 7.80 15.59
N GLU A 497 24.15 8.34 15.47
CA GLU A 497 23.25 8.60 16.60
C GLU A 497 22.54 7.34 17.12
N SER A 498 22.14 6.42 16.23
CA SER A 498 21.26 5.28 16.55
C SER A 498 21.88 3.91 16.28
N GLY A 499 23.14 3.84 15.83
CA GLY A 499 23.79 2.63 15.32
C GLY A 499 23.77 1.46 16.30
N GLU A 500 23.99 1.72 17.59
CA GLU A 500 24.01 0.68 18.64
C GLU A 500 22.69 -0.10 18.73
N ASN A 501 21.57 0.59 18.50
CA ASN A 501 20.24 -0.03 18.49
C ASN A 501 19.94 -0.67 17.12
N LEU A 502 20.27 0.02 16.03
CA LEU A 502 19.95 -0.42 14.66
C LEU A 502 20.58 -1.77 14.31
N VAL A 503 21.81 -2.04 14.77
CA VAL A 503 22.50 -3.31 14.48
C VAL A 503 21.91 -4.51 15.21
N ARG A 504 21.13 -4.30 16.28
CA ARG A 504 20.46 -5.39 17.00
C ARG A 504 19.19 -5.84 16.28
N GLU A 505 18.62 -4.96 15.46
CA GLU A 505 17.40 -5.24 14.72
C GLU A 505 17.69 -5.81 13.32
N PRO A 506 16.95 -6.84 12.86
CA PRO A 506 17.10 -7.35 11.50
C PRO A 506 16.90 -6.28 10.42
N SER A 507 15.90 -5.42 10.64
CA SER A 507 15.53 -4.34 9.72
C SER A 507 16.61 -3.25 9.64
N GLY A 508 17.12 -2.82 10.80
CA GLY A 508 18.18 -1.82 10.88
C GLY A 508 19.49 -2.33 10.28
N SER A 509 19.88 -3.57 10.60
CA SER A 509 21.10 -4.19 10.10
C SER A 509 21.22 -4.20 8.57
N LEU A 510 20.10 -4.44 7.88
CA LEU A 510 20.06 -4.42 6.41
C LEU A 510 20.34 -3.03 5.84
N VAL A 511 19.69 -2.00 6.40
CA VAL A 511 19.87 -0.61 5.94
C VAL A 511 21.28 -0.13 6.26
N VAL A 512 21.75 -0.37 7.49
CA VAL A 512 23.11 -0.01 7.93
C VAL A 512 24.15 -0.63 7.02
N GLY A 513 24.02 -1.92 6.68
CA GLY A 513 25.00 -2.60 5.82
C GLY A 513 25.16 -1.94 4.46
N GLU A 514 24.06 -1.64 3.78
CA GLU A 514 24.09 -1.01 2.46
C GLU A 514 24.55 0.45 2.53
N VAL A 515 24.14 1.20 3.56
CA VAL A 515 24.60 2.58 3.77
C VAL A 515 26.11 2.60 4.02
N MET A 516 26.64 1.79 4.92
CA MET A 516 28.07 1.79 5.22
C MET A 516 28.90 1.36 4.01
N LEU A 517 28.44 0.38 3.23
CA LEU A 517 29.14 -0.08 2.04
C LEU A 517 29.17 0.95 0.91
N HIS A 518 28.09 1.71 0.72
CA HIS A 518 27.90 2.49 -0.50
C HIS A 518 27.80 4.01 -0.30
N ALA A 519 27.50 4.52 0.90
CA ALA A 519 27.44 5.96 1.16
C ALA A 519 28.79 6.64 0.89
N GLU A 520 28.74 7.92 0.52
CA GLU A 520 29.92 8.77 0.32
C GLU A 520 30.19 9.63 1.56
N GLY A 521 31.44 10.07 1.74
CA GLY A 521 31.84 10.90 2.88
C GLY A 521 32.50 10.13 4.03
N ASP A 522 32.78 10.86 5.11
CA ASP A 522 33.47 10.33 6.28
C ASP A 522 32.56 9.41 7.10
N LYS A 523 33.05 8.19 7.36
CA LYS A 523 32.33 7.13 8.07
C LYS A 523 32.93 6.84 9.44
N ALA A 524 33.97 7.57 9.87
CA ALA A 524 34.71 7.27 11.11
C ALA A 524 33.79 7.22 12.34
N ASP A 525 32.94 8.22 12.51
CA ASP A 525 32.01 8.29 13.65
C ASP A 525 30.96 7.18 13.62
N ALA A 526 30.42 6.87 12.43
CA ALA A 526 29.48 5.78 12.24
C ALA A 526 30.14 4.42 12.53
N ILE A 527 31.38 4.21 12.08
CA ILE A 527 32.18 3.01 12.39
C ILE A 527 32.36 2.89 13.92
N GLN A 528 32.72 3.98 14.59
CA GLN A 528 32.88 3.98 16.05
C GLN A 528 31.56 3.63 16.77
N ALA A 529 30.43 4.20 16.36
CA ALA A 529 29.12 3.88 16.93
C ALA A 529 28.76 2.39 16.74
N LEU A 530 29.01 1.84 15.55
CA LEU A 530 28.77 0.41 15.28
C LEU A 530 29.69 -0.49 16.11
N LEU A 531 30.96 -0.14 16.29
CA LEU A 531 31.91 -0.96 17.05
C LEU A 531 31.70 -0.87 18.57
N LYS A 532 31.25 0.27 19.10
CA LYS A 532 30.88 0.42 20.52
C LYS A 532 29.78 -0.57 20.95
N ALA A 533 28.85 -0.87 20.04
CA ALA A 533 27.84 -1.89 20.27
C ALA A 533 28.43 -3.28 20.57
N LEU A 534 29.61 -3.59 20.00
CA LEU A 534 30.35 -4.84 20.22
C LEU A 534 31.37 -4.77 21.37
N ALA A 535 31.82 -3.58 21.74
CA ALA A 535 32.78 -3.36 22.82
C ALA A 535 32.15 -3.44 24.22
N SER A 536 30.82 -3.29 24.31
CA SER A 536 30.10 -3.30 25.58
C SER A 536 30.15 -4.70 26.22
N PRO A 537 30.57 -4.84 27.49
CA PRO A 537 30.58 -6.13 28.18
C PRO A 537 29.15 -6.69 28.19
N SER A 538 29.03 -8.02 28.04
CA SER A 538 27.81 -8.82 27.85
C SER A 538 26.76 -8.71 28.99
N THR A 539 26.29 -7.51 29.30
CA THR A 539 25.25 -7.25 30.32
C THR A 539 23.85 -7.42 29.76
N THR A 540 23.70 -7.38 28.43
CA THR A 540 22.46 -7.70 27.72
C THR A 540 22.61 -9.07 27.08
N ASP A 541 22.03 -10.09 27.71
CA ASP A 541 21.96 -11.44 27.15
C ASP A 541 20.80 -11.49 26.14
N PRO A 542 21.02 -11.88 24.86
CA PRO A 542 22.28 -12.30 24.24
C PRO A 542 23.14 -11.12 23.72
N HIS A 543 24.47 -11.33 23.68
CA HIS A 543 25.42 -10.37 23.13
C HIS A 543 25.12 -10.08 21.64
N PRO A 544 25.32 -8.84 21.13
CA PRO A 544 24.94 -8.48 19.76
C PRO A 544 25.53 -9.39 18.68
N ILE A 545 26.77 -9.84 18.84
CA ILE A 545 27.41 -10.72 17.83
C ILE A 545 26.73 -12.10 17.70
N ASP A 546 26.00 -12.54 18.72
CA ASP A 546 25.31 -13.82 18.70
C ASP A 546 23.98 -13.72 17.96
N LEU A 547 23.47 -12.49 17.76
CA LEU A 547 22.34 -12.24 16.88
C LEU A 547 22.73 -12.52 15.41
N PRO A 548 22.00 -13.41 14.70
CA PRO A 548 22.25 -13.69 13.29
C PRO A 548 22.25 -12.47 12.35
N PRO A 549 21.34 -11.47 12.47
CA PRO A 549 21.38 -10.30 11.58
C PRO A 549 22.64 -9.46 11.80
N THR A 550 23.02 -9.27 13.06
CA THR A 550 24.17 -8.48 13.48
C THR A 550 25.48 -9.12 13.04
N SER A 551 25.70 -10.41 13.32
CA SER A 551 26.89 -11.12 12.85
C SER A 551 27.04 -11.09 11.33
N ARG A 552 25.94 -11.24 10.57
CA ARG A 552 25.97 -11.13 9.11
C ARG A 552 26.36 -9.72 8.65
N LEU A 553 25.85 -8.68 9.31
CA LEU A 553 26.24 -7.30 9.04
C LEU A 553 27.75 -7.10 9.19
N TYR A 554 28.32 -7.39 10.36
CA TYR A 554 29.77 -7.21 10.59
C TYR A 554 30.61 -8.07 9.66
N LYS A 555 30.15 -9.30 9.38
CA LYS A 555 30.78 -10.17 8.38
C LYS A 555 30.83 -9.50 7.01
N THR A 556 29.71 -8.96 6.53
CA THR A 556 29.61 -8.27 5.24
C THR A 556 30.49 -7.01 5.18
N LEU A 557 30.53 -6.23 6.26
CA LEU A 557 31.40 -5.06 6.38
C LEU A 557 32.89 -5.44 6.34
N LEU A 558 33.29 -6.51 7.04
CA LEU A 558 34.66 -7.03 7.01
C LEU A 558 35.01 -7.68 5.67
N GLN A 559 34.05 -8.26 4.95
CA GLN A 559 34.27 -8.78 3.60
C GLN A 559 34.41 -7.66 2.56
N GLY A 560 33.85 -6.49 2.84
CA GLY A 560 33.82 -5.32 1.96
C GLY A 560 32.75 -5.40 0.87
N GLY A 561 31.72 -6.23 1.05
CA GLY A 561 30.67 -6.42 0.05
C GLY A 561 29.84 -7.69 0.25
N HIS A 562 28.93 -7.95 -0.68
CA HIS A 562 28.00 -9.07 -0.59
C HIS A 562 28.52 -10.30 -1.33
N TYR A 563 28.23 -11.48 -0.79
CA TYR A 563 28.51 -12.74 -1.48
C TYR A 563 27.49 -12.97 -2.61
N ASN A 564 27.98 -13.21 -3.82
CA ASN A 564 27.15 -13.58 -4.97
C ASN A 564 27.26 -15.09 -5.22
N HIS A 565 26.12 -15.80 -5.11
CA HIS A 565 26.04 -17.23 -5.34
C HIS A 565 26.32 -17.66 -6.79
N SER A 566 26.14 -16.77 -7.76
CA SER A 566 26.38 -17.05 -9.17
C SER A 566 27.86 -17.05 -9.51
N THR A 567 28.62 -16.12 -8.91
CA THR A 567 30.07 -16.00 -9.10
C THR A 567 30.87 -16.77 -8.04
N VAL A 568 30.19 -17.27 -6.99
CA VAL A 568 30.79 -17.96 -5.84
C VAL A 568 31.87 -17.09 -5.18
N SER A 569 31.70 -15.76 -5.23
CA SER A 569 32.69 -14.78 -4.78
C SER A 569 32.02 -13.57 -4.11
N VAL A 570 32.79 -12.81 -3.35
CA VAL A 570 32.34 -11.55 -2.74
C VAL A 570 32.46 -10.43 -3.78
N GLU A 571 31.34 -9.82 -4.13
CA GLU A 571 31.27 -8.58 -4.92
C GLU A 571 31.64 -7.42 -4.00
N ARG A 572 32.93 -7.05 -4.01
CA ARG A 572 33.45 -5.97 -3.17
C ARG A 572 33.16 -4.61 -3.78
N VAL A 573 32.81 -3.67 -2.91
CA VAL A 573 32.63 -2.27 -3.28
C VAL A 573 34.02 -1.63 -3.44
N PRO A 574 34.19 -0.63 -4.34
CA PRO A 574 35.46 0.09 -4.45
C PRO A 574 35.97 0.62 -3.11
N THR A 575 37.29 0.55 -2.89
CA THR A 575 37.95 1.02 -1.66
C THR A 575 37.71 2.51 -1.39
N SER A 576 37.40 3.30 -2.43
CA SER A 576 37.00 4.71 -2.28
C SER A 576 35.69 4.89 -1.52
N LEU A 577 34.79 3.90 -1.56
CA LEU A 577 33.52 3.92 -0.82
C LEU A 577 33.67 3.18 0.52
N TRP A 578 34.27 1.98 0.52
CA TRP A 578 34.41 1.18 1.73
C TRP A 578 35.73 0.42 1.77
N ASP A 579 36.59 0.77 2.74
CA ASP A 579 37.82 0.03 3.03
C ASP A 579 37.62 -0.92 4.21
N SER A 580 37.50 -2.22 3.90
CA SER A 580 37.39 -3.27 4.91
C SER A 580 38.61 -3.35 5.85
N THR A 581 39.79 -2.90 5.40
CA THR A 581 41.02 -2.91 6.21
C THR A 581 40.95 -1.84 7.28
N VAL A 582 40.50 -0.62 6.93
CA VAL A 582 40.32 0.47 7.89
C VAL A 582 39.28 0.08 8.94
N PHE A 583 38.16 -0.51 8.51
CA PHE A 583 37.15 -1.03 9.43
C PHE A 583 37.73 -2.12 10.36
N ALA A 584 38.56 -3.02 9.85
CA ALA A 584 39.21 -4.06 10.65
C ALA A 584 40.21 -3.50 11.67
N GLN A 585 40.99 -2.47 11.30
CA GLN A 585 41.90 -1.81 12.23
C GLN A 585 41.14 -1.10 13.37
N GLU A 586 40.08 -0.38 13.04
CA GLU A 586 39.22 0.26 14.05
C GLU A 586 38.47 -0.78 14.90
N PHE A 587 38.07 -1.92 14.34
CA PHE A 587 37.50 -3.03 15.10
C PHE A 587 38.46 -3.47 16.20
N VAL A 588 39.73 -3.74 15.86
CA VAL A 588 40.76 -4.18 16.81
C VAL A 588 40.94 -3.13 17.92
N LYS A 589 41.01 -1.86 17.55
CA LYS A 589 41.20 -0.75 18.49
C LYS A 589 40.02 -0.52 19.43
N THR A 590 38.79 -0.55 18.92
CA THR A 590 37.58 -0.18 19.69
C THR A 590 36.99 -1.36 20.46
N VAL A 591 36.95 -2.56 19.88
CA VAL A 591 36.38 -3.76 20.53
C VAL A 591 37.36 -4.35 21.54
N GLY A 592 38.66 -4.31 21.21
CA GLY A 592 39.73 -4.78 22.09
C GLY A 592 39.81 -6.30 22.24
N ARG A 593 40.87 -6.75 22.92
CA ARG A 593 41.24 -8.16 23.05
C ARG A 593 40.16 -9.00 23.71
N ASP A 594 39.71 -8.60 24.90
CA ASP A 594 38.90 -9.45 25.76
C ASP A 594 37.54 -9.77 25.13
N GLN A 595 36.89 -8.76 24.54
CA GLN A 595 35.64 -8.97 23.81
C GLN A 595 35.87 -9.79 22.54
N THR A 596 36.88 -9.47 21.74
CA THR A 596 37.17 -10.21 20.49
C THR A 596 37.43 -11.71 20.74
N VAL A 597 38.20 -12.03 21.77
CA VAL A 597 38.45 -13.43 22.18
C VAL A 597 37.19 -14.05 22.78
N GLY A 598 36.43 -13.31 23.58
CA GLY A 598 35.15 -13.73 24.14
C GLY A 598 34.14 -14.17 23.08
N MET A 599 34.03 -13.43 21.97
CA MET A 599 33.16 -13.77 20.83
C MET A 599 33.49 -15.12 20.18
N CYS A 600 34.70 -15.65 20.39
CA CYS A 600 35.14 -16.92 19.82
C CYS A 600 34.88 -18.14 20.73
N ARG A 601 34.51 -17.91 21.99
CA ARG A 601 34.34 -18.96 23.01
C ARG A 601 32.90 -19.48 23.12
N GLY A 602 31.90 -18.71 22.69
CA GLY A 602 30.48 -19.07 22.76
C GLY A 602 29.96 -19.93 21.60
N GLU A 603 28.70 -20.36 21.69
CA GLU A 603 27.99 -21.14 20.65
C GLU A 603 27.50 -20.31 19.44
N GLY A 604 27.76 -19.00 19.47
CA GLY A 604 27.29 -18.03 18.50
C GLY A 604 28.11 -17.97 17.20
N ASN A 605 27.84 -16.92 16.40
CA ASN A 605 28.48 -16.71 15.10
C ASN A 605 29.76 -15.87 15.17
N GLY A 606 30.22 -15.51 16.37
CA GLY A 606 31.37 -14.61 16.57
C GLY A 606 32.67 -15.12 15.94
N ALA A 607 32.93 -16.43 15.96
CA ALA A 607 34.12 -17.01 15.35
C ALA A 607 34.20 -16.77 13.82
N PHE A 608 33.06 -16.72 13.10
CA PHE A 608 33.04 -16.37 11.68
C PHE A 608 33.37 -14.90 11.44
N VAL A 609 32.94 -14.01 12.33
CA VAL A 609 33.23 -12.57 12.22
C VAL A 609 34.72 -12.33 12.45
N VAL A 610 35.29 -12.96 13.47
CA VAL A 610 36.73 -12.85 13.74
C VAL A 610 37.56 -13.51 12.63
N ALA A 611 37.08 -14.60 12.02
CA ALA A 611 37.76 -15.17 10.86
C ALA A 611 37.83 -14.20 9.67
N GLU A 612 36.74 -13.47 9.39
CA GLU A 612 36.74 -12.42 8.36
C GLU A 612 37.55 -11.18 8.77
N LEU A 613 37.65 -10.88 10.06
CA LEU A 613 38.55 -9.84 10.58
C LEU A 613 40.01 -10.19 10.23
N CYS A 614 40.42 -11.42 10.48
CA CYS A 614 41.74 -11.93 10.10
C CYS A 614 41.97 -11.80 8.59
N ASP A 615 40.99 -12.21 7.78
CA ASP A 615 41.07 -12.11 6.32
C ASP A 615 41.14 -10.67 5.83
N ALA A 616 40.39 -9.74 6.43
CA ALA A 616 40.44 -8.32 6.11
C ALA A 616 41.82 -7.70 6.41
N LEU A 617 42.39 -8.02 7.57
CA LEU A 617 43.75 -7.59 7.92
C LEU A 617 44.80 -8.19 6.99
N LEU A 618 44.62 -9.43 6.51
CA LEU A 618 45.51 -10.08 5.54
C LEU A 618 45.48 -9.43 4.15
N ARG A 619 44.35 -8.85 3.76
CA ARG A 619 44.20 -8.17 2.45
C ARG A 619 44.87 -6.80 2.40
N GLY A 620 44.87 -6.04 3.50
CA GLY A 620 45.50 -4.70 3.55
C GLY A 620 46.85 -4.67 4.28
N GLU A 621 47.66 -3.64 4.12
CA GLU A 621 49.04 -3.59 4.65
C GLU A 621 49.15 -3.29 6.17
N ALA A 622 48.36 -3.96 7.02
CA ALA A 622 48.26 -3.70 8.47
C ALA A 622 49.19 -4.57 9.33
N LYS A 623 50.52 -4.59 9.06
CA LYS A 623 51.46 -5.55 9.70
C LYS A 623 51.47 -5.54 11.22
N GLU A 624 51.41 -4.37 11.86
CA GLU A 624 51.44 -4.28 13.34
C GLU A 624 50.14 -4.78 13.97
N VAL A 625 48.99 -4.42 13.39
CA VAL A 625 47.67 -4.88 13.83
C VAL A 625 47.52 -6.40 13.65
N ARG A 626 48.08 -6.96 12.57
CA ARG A 626 48.13 -8.43 12.37
C ARG A 626 48.89 -9.12 13.50
N LYS A 627 50.07 -8.61 13.88
CA LYS A 627 50.84 -9.17 14.99
C LYS A 627 50.08 -9.06 16.30
N GLU A 628 49.42 -7.93 16.53
CA GLU A 628 48.61 -7.70 17.72
C GLU A 628 47.48 -8.73 17.84
N VAL A 629 46.67 -8.91 16.79
CA VAL A 629 45.60 -9.92 16.75
C VAL A 629 46.16 -11.33 16.91
N LYS A 630 47.27 -11.65 16.25
CA LYS A 630 47.95 -12.96 16.41
C LYS A 630 48.37 -13.21 17.86
N ASN A 631 48.83 -12.19 18.57
CA ASN A 631 49.21 -12.30 19.98
C ASN A 631 47.99 -12.49 20.91
N TRP A 632 46.80 -12.05 20.51
CA TRP A 632 45.58 -12.29 21.28
C TRP A 632 45.20 -13.78 21.31
N PHE A 633 45.47 -14.51 20.22
CA PHE A 633 45.19 -15.93 20.04
C PHE A 633 46.44 -16.80 20.28
N GLY A 634 46.99 -16.73 21.49
CA GLY A 634 48.10 -17.60 21.92
C GLY A 634 47.71 -19.09 22.00
N LYS A 635 48.69 -19.96 22.28
CA LYS A 635 48.51 -21.43 22.30
C LYS A 635 47.36 -21.90 23.20
N ASP A 636 47.16 -21.24 24.34
CA ASP A 636 46.13 -21.62 25.30
C ASP A 636 44.72 -21.24 24.79
N VAL A 637 44.57 -20.03 24.23
CA VAL A 637 43.31 -19.58 23.62
C VAL A 637 42.94 -20.43 22.40
N VAL A 638 43.91 -20.82 21.59
CA VAL A 638 43.70 -21.72 20.44
C VAL A 638 43.19 -23.08 20.90
N LYS A 639 43.78 -23.67 21.94
CA LYS A 639 43.31 -24.94 22.52
C LYS A 639 41.89 -24.83 23.10
N GLU A 640 41.57 -23.71 23.75
CA GLU A 640 40.21 -23.45 24.24
C GLU A 640 39.20 -23.40 23.09
N ILE A 641 39.53 -22.74 21.98
CA ILE A 641 38.65 -22.66 20.79
C ILE A 641 38.54 -24.02 20.10
N GLU A 642 39.60 -24.82 20.03
CA GLU A 642 39.55 -26.19 19.52
C GLU A 642 38.59 -27.06 20.32
N GLY A 643 38.61 -26.90 21.65
CA GLY A 643 37.72 -27.58 22.60
C GLY A 643 36.29 -27.03 22.67
N SER A 644 36.01 -25.83 22.16
CA SER A 644 34.69 -25.20 22.26
C SER A 644 33.71 -25.72 21.20
N GLU A 645 32.40 -25.50 21.41
CA GLU A 645 31.36 -25.79 20.40
C GLU A 645 31.11 -24.62 19.41
N ALA A 646 32.03 -23.65 19.34
CA ALA A 646 31.86 -22.45 18.51
C ALA A 646 31.69 -22.78 17.01
N LYS A 647 30.61 -22.26 16.43
CA LYS A 647 30.34 -22.38 14.99
C LYS A 647 31.35 -21.56 14.20
N GLY A 648 32.08 -22.20 13.29
CA GLY A 648 33.11 -21.55 12.47
C GLY A 648 34.53 -21.63 13.02
N LYS A 649 34.76 -22.32 14.15
CA LYS A 649 36.10 -22.49 14.73
C LYS A 649 37.16 -23.00 13.75
N LYS A 650 36.81 -23.94 12.87
CA LYS A 650 37.73 -24.47 11.85
C LYS A 650 38.22 -23.39 10.89
N VAL A 651 37.30 -22.53 10.42
CA VAL A 651 37.59 -21.42 9.51
C VAL A 651 38.44 -20.37 10.21
N LEU A 652 38.13 -20.07 11.48
CA LEU A 652 38.94 -19.16 12.29
C LEU A 652 40.37 -19.66 12.47
N LEU A 653 40.56 -20.93 12.84
CA LEU A 653 41.89 -21.52 13.04
C LEU A 653 42.73 -21.52 11.76
N GLU A 654 42.10 -21.81 10.61
CA GLU A 654 42.76 -21.70 9.31
C GLU A 654 43.24 -20.27 9.05
N LYS A 655 42.38 -19.26 9.26
CA LYS A 655 42.74 -17.85 9.04
C LYS A 655 43.77 -17.32 10.03
N LEU A 656 43.75 -17.78 11.28
CA LEU A 656 44.76 -17.47 12.29
C LEU A 656 46.14 -18.03 11.93
N SER A 657 46.20 -19.18 11.24
CA SER A 657 47.47 -19.74 10.78
C SER A 657 48.12 -18.93 9.65
N LEU A 658 47.30 -18.15 8.92
CA LEU A 658 47.74 -17.31 7.79
C LEU A 658 48.13 -15.88 8.23
N LEU A 659 47.66 -15.44 9.41
CA LEU A 659 48.05 -14.19 10.10
C LEU A 659 49.51 -14.22 10.53
#